data_AF-A0A0R3FAQ0-F1
#
_entry.id   AF-A0A0R3FAQ0-F1
#
_cell.length_a   1.000
_cell.length_b   1.000
_cell.length_c   1.000
_cell.angle_alpha   90.00
_cell.angle_beta   90.00
_cell.angle_gamma   90.00
#
_symmetry.space_group_name_H-M   'P 1'
#
loop_
_entity.id
_entity.type
_entity.pdbx_description
1 polymer ?
#
loop_
_entity_poly.entity_id
_entity_poly.type
_entity_poly.pdbx_seq_one_letter_code
_entity_poly.pdbx_strand_id
1 'polypeptide(L)'
;MRAERSSAGPVTIATVEGDALHPSNQGRLCTKGATHAQLMAADGRMTTAHIRPARGQEPVPAPLAATTAEAGRRLRHILDTYGPDAIALYVSGQMSLEAQYLANKLAKGYIRTTQIESNSRLCMASAGTGYTQSLGADGPPGSYSDIEQSDLFLVMGANMADCHPILFLRMADRLGSGARLIVVDPRRTATAERADLFLQITPGTDLALLNGLLHLLVENGDIDSGFIAEHTQGWAGMPEFLAGYPPSAVAAITGLAEDDIRTAARWIGEAREWMTLWTMGLNQSTHGTWNTNAICNLHLATGAICRSGSGPFSLTGQPNAMGGREMGYMGPGLPGQRSVKSVVDREFVERHWRLAPGSIREEFGTGTVDMFTQMAAGDIKACWIICTNPVASVANRQNVIDGLRRAELVISQDAFLATATNEYADVLLPAALWAESDGVSVNSERTVTLTNRAADPPGDAQPDWRLICDVALAMGFGDGFDYASSEEIFEEIRGFWNPRTGYDMRGASYARLRQGPVQWPCPPEDSGERNPIRYLNDGVSQGLHVSEDGTIPRLAFPTPSRRAVFHARAHRDPAETPGDGYPMVLNTGRLQHHWHTLTKTGRIKTLERLHPSPFVEIHPRDAATLGITEGDIVDIASRRGTAELPAIISDRVKPGSCFAPFHWNDAQGPRLAINAVTNDAVDPDSLQPEFKVSAVMLRPTGRTVVHEVLDRPAQALGDIAILWTSQTGNAETVATSVHGLLTTAGISATLTAMDECAPVDLGEVRTAVLIASSFGEGGPPDNGAQFWSALAGETRSLNHMRYAVLGFGDRAYADFCGHAKALDARLHELGATPVLARVDGEANDRALIAAWTADLLEAIGDGTDASVEAVRRLRSDGLPTAAPELFTRDAPILAALSHNEVLSAPGSGKEVRRIEFDLTGHDVDYSVGDALGVYPTNREEDVQRWLTATGFDAELPITIDGGELPLGTALASHYDICRVTDDLLRFVAERRGDKPAIKLLRGPDTATRERWLQGRNALDVLREFPVRAGIEEWQQVLIRLTPRQYSISSSPLVSPKSIALTVSIVRFQGPDGSARGGVGSTFLADRAQRLPVPIFLQKSPHFRPPDSSDTPMIMVGPGTGIAPFRGFLQERRALGHSGPNWLFFGDQHRTQHFYYREELDGFLRDGSLRRLDLAFSRDQQKRIYVQHRMMEQGAQMWRWLADGAHLYVCGDASRMAKDVDSALLAIAQKHGRMSPEEALEFRKELVAGKRYVRDVY
;
A
#
# COMPACT_ATOMS: atom_id res chain seq x y z
N MET A 1 15.21 -4.69 -8.03
CA MET A 1 14.75 -5.83 -8.84
C MET A 1 15.84 -6.87 -8.90
N ARG A 2 15.50 -8.16 -8.80
CA ARG A 2 16.46 -9.24 -9.05
C ARG A 2 16.03 -9.97 -10.31
N ALA A 3 17.00 -10.29 -11.17
CA ALA A 3 16.74 -10.93 -12.45
C ALA A 3 17.35 -12.32 -12.48
N GLU A 4 16.70 -13.24 -13.19
CA GLU A 4 17.13 -14.63 -13.33
C GLU A 4 17.50 -14.92 -14.78
N ARG A 5 18.52 -15.76 -14.96
CA ARG A 5 19.00 -16.20 -16.27
C ARG A 5 18.79 -17.71 -16.38
N SER A 6 17.82 -18.14 -17.18
CA SER A 6 17.70 -19.57 -17.50
C SER A 6 18.83 -19.97 -18.47
N SER A 7 19.22 -21.25 -18.49
CA SER A 7 20.42 -21.73 -19.19
C SER A 7 20.40 -21.57 -20.72
N ALA A 8 19.31 -21.04 -21.31
CA ALA A 8 19.22 -20.69 -22.73
C ALA A 8 18.18 -19.58 -23.06
N GLY A 9 17.61 -18.85 -22.08
CA GLY A 9 16.54 -17.85 -22.29
C GLY A 9 16.93 -16.41 -21.90
N PRO A 10 16.10 -15.40 -22.26
CA PRO A 10 16.33 -14.00 -21.90
C PRO A 10 16.27 -13.78 -20.39
N VAL A 11 16.97 -12.75 -19.89
CA VAL A 11 16.95 -12.39 -18.48
C VAL A 11 15.56 -11.86 -18.09
N THR A 12 14.88 -12.52 -17.14
CA THR A 12 13.54 -12.13 -16.68
C THR A 12 13.57 -11.54 -15.28
N ILE A 13 12.66 -10.61 -14.99
CA ILE A 13 12.53 -10.04 -13.63
C ILE A 13 11.83 -11.06 -12.76
N ALA A 14 12.58 -11.54 -11.77
CA ALA A 14 12.10 -12.44 -10.77
C ALA A 14 11.34 -11.63 -9.69
N THR A 15 12.04 -10.94 -8.81
CA THR A 15 11.42 -10.31 -7.64
C THR A 15 11.51 -8.79 -7.68
N VAL A 16 10.49 -8.15 -7.11
CA VAL A 16 10.42 -6.69 -6.95
C VAL A 16 10.22 -6.36 -5.48
N GLU A 17 11.14 -5.55 -4.95
CA GLU A 17 11.12 -5.02 -3.60
C GLU A 17 11.40 -3.52 -3.67
N GLY A 18 10.86 -2.75 -2.72
CA GLY A 18 11.14 -1.33 -2.64
C GLY A 18 12.58 -1.09 -2.16
N ASP A 19 13.27 -0.15 -2.78
CA ASP A 19 14.60 0.26 -2.31
C ASP A 19 14.49 1.00 -0.98
N ALA A 20 15.00 0.39 0.09
CA ALA A 20 15.02 0.95 1.44
C ALA A 20 15.89 2.23 1.56
N LEU A 21 16.87 2.39 0.67
CA LEU A 21 17.75 3.56 0.63
C LEU A 21 17.19 4.68 -0.25
N HIS A 22 16.17 4.41 -1.08
CA HIS A 22 15.59 5.43 -1.93
C HIS A 22 14.69 6.37 -1.09
N PRO A 23 14.97 7.68 -1.06
CA PRO A 23 14.39 8.62 -0.09
C PRO A 23 12.91 8.90 -0.32
N SER A 24 12.43 8.74 -1.55
CA SER A 24 11.02 9.02 -1.87
C SER A 24 10.07 7.99 -1.26
N ASN A 25 10.47 6.72 -1.16
CA ASN A 25 9.59 5.62 -0.75
C ASN A 25 10.09 4.80 0.46
N GLN A 26 11.37 4.90 0.84
CA GLN A 26 11.92 4.26 2.04
C GLN A 26 11.58 2.76 2.13
N GLY A 27 11.71 2.04 1.01
CA GLY A 27 11.42 0.62 0.92
C GLY A 27 9.95 0.25 0.70
N ARG A 28 9.01 1.21 0.78
CA ARG A 28 7.58 0.94 0.57
C ARG A 28 7.25 0.88 -0.93
N LEU A 29 6.34 -0.01 -1.30
CA LEU A 29 5.71 -0.09 -2.63
C LEU A 29 4.19 -0.18 -2.47
N CYS A 30 3.44 0.42 -3.38
CA CYS A 30 2.00 0.16 -3.49
C CYS A 30 1.74 -1.12 -4.29
N THR A 31 0.50 -1.61 -4.31
CA THR A 31 0.12 -2.85 -5.01
C THR A 31 0.60 -2.87 -6.47
N LYS A 32 0.45 -1.76 -7.21
CA LYS A 32 0.93 -1.65 -8.59
C LYS A 32 2.45 -1.84 -8.72
N GLY A 33 3.22 -1.35 -7.76
CA GLY A 33 4.68 -1.49 -7.72
C GLY A 33 5.11 -2.89 -7.28
N ALA A 34 4.40 -3.48 -6.31
CA ALA A 34 4.68 -4.82 -5.82
C ALA A 34 4.39 -5.91 -6.87
N THR A 35 3.40 -5.71 -7.74
CA THR A 35 3.05 -6.65 -8.82
C THR A 35 3.86 -6.41 -10.10
N HIS A 36 4.96 -5.67 -10.07
CA HIS A 36 5.66 -5.28 -11.30
C HIS A 36 6.37 -6.44 -12.01
N ALA A 37 6.79 -7.50 -11.31
CA ALA A 37 7.30 -8.72 -11.96
C ALA A 37 6.24 -9.33 -12.90
N GLN A 38 4.99 -9.42 -12.43
CA GLN A 38 3.85 -9.88 -13.23
C GLN A 38 3.62 -9.02 -14.48
N LEU A 39 3.84 -7.70 -14.39
CA LEU A 39 3.76 -6.82 -15.57
C LEU A 39 4.85 -7.14 -16.59
N MET A 40 6.08 -7.38 -16.13
CA MET A 40 7.20 -7.67 -17.02
C MET A 40 7.05 -9.02 -17.72
N ALA A 41 6.34 -9.97 -17.08
CA ALA A 41 5.98 -11.25 -17.65
C ALA A 41 4.67 -11.22 -18.48
N ALA A 42 3.98 -10.08 -18.57
CA ALA A 42 2.67 -10.00 -19.22
C ALA A 42 2.76 -10.08 -20.75
N ASP A 43 1.76 -10.74 -21.35
CA ASP A 43 1.66 -10.94 -22.80
C ASP A 43 1.34 -9.66 -23.59
N GLY A 44 1.49 -9.76 -24.92
CA GLY A 44 1.10 -8.71 -25.88
C GLY A 44 2.15 -7.61 -26.08
N ARG A 45 3.37 -7.81 -25.59
CA ARG A 45 4.54 -6.98 -25.92
C ARG A 45 4.79 -6.96 -27.42
N MET A 46 5.18 -5.81 -27.95
CA MET A 46 5.61 -5.68 -29.34
C MET A 46 7.07 -6.16 -29.44
N THR A 47 7.29 -7.35 -30.00
CA THR A 47 8.62 -7.99 -30.07
C THR A 47 9.33 -7.76 -31.40
N THR A 48 8.65 -7.24 -32.41
CA THR A 48 9.24 -6.88 -33.70
C THR A 48 8.49 -5.69 -34.29
N ALA A 49 9.11 -4.99 -35.24
CA ALA A 49 8.48 -3.86 -35.90
C ALA A 49 7.39 -4.32 -36.86
N HIS A 50 6.41 -3.46 -37.12
CA HIS A 50 5.34 -3.75 -38.07
C HIS A 50 5.10 -2.57 -39.01
N ILE A 51 4.68 -2.89 -40.23
CA ILE A 51 4.25 -1.91 -41.23
C ILE A 51 2.84 -2.28 -41.66
N ARG A 52 1.98 -1.28 -41.77
CA ARG A 52 0.65 -1.45 -42.37
C ARG A 52 0.76 -1.26 -43.88
N PRO A 53 0.44 -2.27 -44.71
CA PRO A 53 0.57 -2.13 -46.17
C PRO A 53 -0.36 -1.07 -46.75
N ALA A 54 -1.59 -0.98 -46.22
CA ALA A 54 -2.56 0.06 -46.53
C ALA A 54 -3.52 0.29 -45.36
N ARG A 55 -4.10 1.49 -45.25
CA ARG A 55 -5.07 1.82 -44.20
C ARG A 55 -6.24 0.84 -44.21
N GLY A 56 -6.65 0.38 -43.02
CA GLY A 56 -7.70 -0.62 -42.83
C GLY A 56 -7.27 -2.08 -43.02
N GLN A 57 -6.01 -2.35 -43.41
CA GLN A 57 -5.42 -3.70 -43.39
C GLN A 57 -4.65 -3.93 -42.10
N GLU A 58 -4.51 -5.17 -41.65
CA GLU A 58 -3.69 -5.52 -40.47
C GLU A 58 -2.20 -5.15 -40.67
N PRO A 59 -1.51 -4.71 -39.61
CA PRO A 59 -0.07 -4.46 -39.67
C PRO A 59 0.69 -5.80 -39.77
N VAL A 60 1.69 -5.87 -40.64
CA VAL A 60 2.50 -7.08 -40.86
C VAL A 60 3.89 -6.92 -40.25
N PRO A 61 4.46 -7.96 -39.63
CA PRO A 61 5.83 -7.93 -39.10
C PRO A 61 6.87 -7.58 -40.18
N ALA A 62 7.86 -6.77 -39.81
CA ALA A 62 8.96 -6.36 -40.69
C ALA A 62 10.27 -6.18 -39.89
N PRO A 63 11.45 -6.40 -40.50
CA PRO A 63 12.73 -6.18 -39.81
C PRO A 63 12.86 -4.76 -39.28
N LEU A 64 13.33 -4.60 -38.03
CA LEU A 64 13.42 -3.29 -37.37
C LEU A 64 14.26 -2.28 -38.17
N ALA A 65 15.42 -2.68 -38.67
CA ALA A 65 16.30 -1.80 -39.44
C ALA A 65 15.64 -1.29 -40.74
N ALA A 66 14.92 -2.16 -41.45
CA ALA A 66 14.18 -1.76 -42.65
C ALA A 66 12.99 -0.84 -42.29
N THR A 67 12.35 -1.09 -41.15
CA THR A 67 11.17 -0.33 -40.71
C THR A 67 11.52 1.07 -40.21
N THR A 68 12.62 1.21 -39.45
CA THR A 68 13.16 2.52 -39.04
C THR A 68 13.67 3.32 -40.24
N ALA A 69 14.34 2.66 -41.20
CA ALA A 69 14.73 3.28 -42.46
C ALA A 69 13.52 3.78 -43.27
N GLU A 70 12.45 2.98 -43.35
CA GLU A 70 11.22 3.37 -44.03
C GLU A 70 10.50 4.54 -43.33
N ALA A 71 10.42 4.51 -42.00
CA ALA A 71 9.88 5.63 -41.21
C ALA A 71 10.66 6.92 -41.49
N GLY A 72 12.00 6.88 -41.42
CA GLY A 72 12.86 8.02 -41.71
C GLY A 72 12.72 8.52 -43.14
N ARG A 73 12.67 7.61 -44.13
CA ARG A 73 12.47 7.96 -45.54
C ARG A 73 11.13 8.67 -45.78
N ARG A 74 10.03 8.16 -45.20
CA ARG A 74 8.69 8.78 -45.32
C ARG A 74 8.61 10.12 -44.61
N LEU A 75 9.19 10.24 -43.42
CA LEU A 75 9.30 11.52 -42.71
C LEU A 75 10.13 12.54 -43.50
N ARG A 76 11.29 12.13 -44.04
CA ARG A 76 12.13 12.99 -44.90
C ARG A 76 11.36 13.47 -46.13
N HIS A 77 10.63 12.57 -46.79
CA HIS A 77 9.79 12.92 -47.94
C HIS A 77 8.73 13.98 -47.59
N ILE A 78 8.04 13.83 -46.46
CA ILE A 78 7.05 14.81 -45.98
C ILE A 78 7.73 16.15 -45.65
N LEU A 79 8.89 16.12 -44.99
CA LEU A 79 9.68 17.30 -44.67
C LEU A 79 10.08 18.07 -45.94
N ASP A 80 10.56 17.35 -46.97
CA ASP A 80 10.98 17.93 -48.25
C ASP A 80 9.82 18.50 -49.08
N THR A 81 8.64 17.88 -48.97
CA THR A 81 7.48 18.21 -49.82
C THR A 81 6.62 19.30 -49.21
N TYR A 82 6.36 19.21 -47.90
CA TYR A 82 5.37 20.05 -47.21
C TYR A 82 5.99 20.97 -46.15
N GLY A 83 7.29 20.83 -45.87
CA GLY A 83 7.99 21.63 -44.88
C GLY A 83 7.91 21.07 -43.45
N PRO A 84 8.54 21.76 -42.49
CA PRO A 84 8.78 21.23 -41.16
C PRO A 84 7.51 21.07 -40.32
N ASP A 85 6.60 22.03 -40.37
CA ASP A 85 5.38 22.02 -39.55
C ASP A 85 4.35 20.99 -40.03
N ALA A 86 4.60 20.30 -41.15
CA ALA A 86 3.83 19.14 -41.59
C ALA A 86 4.13 17.87 -40.76
N ILE A 87 5.15 17.90 -39.89
CA ILE A 87 5.57 16.77 -39.05
C ILE A 87 5.38 17.13 -37.58
N ALA A 88 4.60 16.32 -36.87
CA ALA A 88 4.40 16.41 -35.43
C ALA A 88 5.04 15.26 -34.66
N LEU A 89 5.58 15.56 -33.48
CA LEU A 89 5.99 14.58 -32.48
C LEU A 89 5.08 14.70 -31.25
N TYR A 90 4.43 13.60 -30.87
CA TYR A 90 3.62 13.53 -29.65
C TYR A 90 4.21 12.54 -28.65
N VAL A 91 4.84 13.06 -27.60
CA VAL A 91 5.72 12.31 -26.69
C VAL A 91 5.16 12.21 -25.27
N SER A 92 5.93 11.64 -24.34
CA SER A 92 5.41 11.23 -23.03
C SER A 92 6.30 11.58 -21.85
N GLY A 93 5.67 11.96 -20.73
CA GLY A 93 6.31 12.04 -19.42
C GLY A 93 6.67 10.68 -18.81
N GLN A 94 6.47 9.57 -19.52
CA GLN A 94 6.90 8.22 -19.13
C GLN A 94 8.20 7.76 -19.78
N MET A 95 8.70 8.49 -20.78
CA MET A 95 10.00 8.22 -21.41
C MET A 95 11.16 8.53 -20.46
N SER A 96 12.34 7.96 -20.74
CA SER A 96 13.57 8.37 -20.06
C SER A 96 13.94 9.82 -20.39
N LEU A 97 14.74 10.46 -19.54
CA LEU A 97 15.16 11.85 -19.73
C LEU A 97 15.92 12.03 -21.06
N GLU A 98 16.73 11.04 -21.43
CA GLU A 98 17.52 11.00 -22.66
C GLU A 98 16.63 10.97 -23.90
N ALA A 99 15.59 10.13 -23.89
CA ALA A 99 14.66 10.05 -25.02
C ALA A 99 13.82 11.34 -25.16
N GLN A 100 13.42 11.96 -24.04
CA GLN A 100 12.72 13.25 -24.05
C GLN A 100 13.60 14.36 -24.63
N TYR A 101 14.88 14.38 -24.24
CA TYR A 101 15.88 15.32 -24.76
C TYR A 101 16.08 15.14 -26.27
N LEU A 102 16.30 13.91 -26.74
CA LEU A 102 16.52 13.63 -28.16
C LEU A 102 15.30 13.94 -29.03
N ALA A 103 14.08 13.65 -28.55
CA ALA A 103 12.86 14.02 -29.26
C ALA A 103 12.77 15.55 -29.45
N ASN A 104 13.09 16.33 -28.41
CA ASN A 104 13.11 17.79 -28.50
C ASN A 104 14.24 18.31 -29.41
N LYS A 105 15.43 17.72 -29.31
CA LYS A 105 16.57 18.00 -30.20
C LYS A 105 16.21 17.77 -31.66
N LEU A 106 15.60 16.62 -31.97
CA LEU A 106 15.15 16.28 -33.33
C LEU A 106 14.09 17.26 -33.84
N ALA A 107 13.03 17.49 -33.06
CA ALA A 107 11.93 18.34 -33.47
C ALA A 107 12.36 19.78 -33.73
N LYS A 108 13.01 20.44 -32.76
CA LYS A 108 13.30 21.88 -32.83
C LYS A 108 14.62 22.20 -33.53
N GLY A 109 15.63 21.34 -33.39
CA GLY A 109 16.96 21.59 -33.93
C GLY A 109 17.12 21.16 -35.39
N TYR A 110 16.62 19.96 -35.73
CA TYR A 110 16.92 19.30 -37.02
C TYR A 110 15.73 19.32 -37.98
N ILE A 111 14.56 18.86 -37.55
CA ILE A 111 13.32 19.00 -38.33
C ILE A 111 12.92 20.48 -38.39
N ARG A 112 13.12 21.23 -37.30
CA ARG A 112 12.70 22.63 -37.11
C ARG A 112 11.18 22.82 -37.16
N THR A 113 10.46 21.78 -36.74
CA THR A 113 9.01 21.83 -36.56
C THR A 113 8.68 22.53 -35.26
N THR A 114 7.59 23.29 -35.28
CA THR A 114 6.95 23.85 -34.08
C THR A 114 6.04 22.83 -33.38
N GLN A 115 5.76 21.70 -34.05
CA GLN A 115 4.78 20.70 -33.65
C GLN A 115 5.42 19.61 -32.79
N ILE A 116 5.87 19.95 -31.59
CA ILE A 116 6.20 18.97 -30.55
C ILE A 116 5.37 19.22 -29.30
N GLU A 117 4.64 18.19 -28.90
CA GLU A 117 3.81 18.19 -27.71
C GLU A 117 3.95 16.90 -26.91
N SER A 118 3.48 16.92 -25.67
CA SER A 118 3.54 15.76 -24.79
C SER A 118 2.24 15.56 -24.02
N ASN A 119 1.94 14.32 -23.64
CA ASN A 119 0.88 14.04 -22.66
C ASN A 119 1.10 14.76 -21.30
N SER A 120 2.30 15.27 -21.02
CA SER A 120 2.53 16.16 -19.88
C SER A 120 1.78 17.48 -19.97
N ARG A 121 1.39 17.91 -21.18
CA ARG A 121 0.46 19.03 -21.43
C ARG A 121 -0.87 18.80 -20.75
N LEU A 122 -1.34 17.56 -20.80
CA LEU A 122 -2.61 17.11 -20.23
C LEU A 122 -2.58 17.08 -18.70
N CYS A 123 -1.44 17.36 -18.06
CA CYS A 123 -1.17 17.02 -16.67
C CYS A 123 -0.53 18.16 -15.87
N MET A 124 0.69 18.56 -16.22
CA MET A 124 1.55 19.40 -15.35
C MET A 124 1.92 20.76 -15.94
N ALA A 125 1.41 21.09 -17.13
CA ALA A 125 1.75 22.35 -17.79
C ALA A 125 1.26 23.54 -16.97
N SER A 126 0.05 23.48 -16.40
CA SER A 126 -0.48 24.57 -15.57
C SER A 126 0.36 24.84 -14.33
N ALA A 127 0.77 23.80 -13.61
CA ALA A 127 1.65 23.92 -12.45
C ALA A 127 3.03 24.48 -12.83
N GLY A 128 3.63 24.01 -13.93
CA GLY A 128 4.94 24.50 -14.36
C GLY A 128 4.92 25.96 -14.81
N THR A 129 3.90 26.36 -15.56
CA THR A 129 3.70 27.77 -15.93
C THR A 129 3.43 28.63 -14.69
N GLY A 130 2.61 28.18 -13.75
CA GLY A 130 2.30 28.91 -12.53
C GLY A 130 3.53 29.13 -11.63
N TYR A 131 4.35 28.09 -11.41
CA TYR A 131 5.63 28.23 -10.71
C TYR A 131 6.58 29.19 -11.45
N THR A 132 6.66 29.10 -12.77
CA THR A 132 7.50 30.01 -13.56
C THR A 132 7.03 31.46 -13.43
N GLN A 133 5.73 31.72 -13.46
CA GLN A 133 5.18 33.07 -13.30
C GLN A 133 5.34 33.64 -11.88
N SER A 134 5.18 32.81 -10.84
CA SER A 134 5.25 33.26 -9.44
C SER A 134 6.68 33.28 -8.88
N LEU A 135 7.48 32.26 -9.21
CA LEU A 135 8.80 32.03 -8.62
C LEU A 135 9.95 32.18 -9.63
N GLY A 136 9.65 32.36 -10.93
CA GLY A 136 10.65 32.55 -11.99
C GLY A 136 11.24 31.25 -12.57
N ALA A 137 10.92 30.10 -11.99
CA ALA A 137 11.43 28.80 -12.44
C ALA A 137 10.44 27.69 -12.12
N ASP A 138 10.41 26.67 -12.98
CA ASP A 138 9.60 25.48 -12.78
C ASP A 138 10.16 24.59 -11.64
N GLY A 139 9.29 23.76 -11.07
CA GLY A 139 9.54 22.79 -10.01
C GLY A 139 9.05 23.28 -8.64
N PRO A 140 8.73 22.38 -7.70
CA PRO A 140 8.47 22.77 -6.32
C PRO A 140 9.70 23.37 -5.63
N PRO A 141 9.53 24.37 -4.75
CA PRO A 141 10.60 24.87 -3.87
C PRO A 141 11.07 23.83 -2.85
N GLY A 142 10.16 22.99 -2.35
CA GLY A 142 10.42 21.98 -1.32
C GLY A 142 10.74 20.58 -1.86
N SER A 143 10.65 19.59 -0.99
CA SER A 143 10.88 18.16 -1.22
C SER A 143 9.82 17.29 -0.52
N TYR A 144 9.85 15.97 -0.72
CA TYR A 144 8.97 15.08 0.05
C TYR A 144 9.38 15.00 1.52
N SER A 145 10.63 15.33 1.88
CA SER A 145 11.10 15.38 3.28
C SER A 145 10.45 16.49 4.12
N ASP A 146 9.73 17.41 3.47
CA ASP A 146 8.95 18.45 4.15
C ASP A 146 7.64 17.87 4.72
N ILE A 147 7.17 16.73 4.21
CA ILE A 147 5.98 16.04 4.75
C ILE A 147 6.20 15.68 6.22
N GLU A 148 7.39 15.20 6.58
CA GLU A 148 7.68 14.83 7.98
C GLU A 148 7.77 16.03 8.93
N GLN A 149 7.82 17.26 8.41
CA GLN A 149 8.03 18.48 9.20
C GLN A 149 6.84 19.44 9.18
N SER A 150 5.80 19.15 8.40
CA SER A 150 4.61 20.01 8.30
C SER A 150 3.68 19.82 9.50
N ASP A 151 3.07 20.90 9.98
CA ASP A 151 2.03 20.87 11.02
C ASP A 151 0.61 20.87 10.43
N LEU A 152 0.47 21.33 9.18
CA LEU A 152 -0.78 21.37 8.44
C LEU A 152 -0.56 21.01 6.97
N PHE A 153 -1.47 20.19 6.44
CA PHE A 153 -1.57 19.91 5.02
C PHE A 153 -2.86 20.51 4.45
N LEU A 154 -2.72 21.32 3.41
CA LEU A 154 -3.82 21.74 2.54
C LEU A 154 -3.76 20.89 1.25
N VAL A 155 -4.55 19.83 1.19
CA VAL A 155 -4.62 18.95 0.02
C VAL A 155 -5.76 19.41 -0.88
N MET A 156 -5.46 19.85 -2.10
CA MET A 156 -6.46 20.40 -3.02
C MET A 156 -6.50 19.67 -4.36
N GLY A 157 -7.70 19.26 -4.79
CA GLY A 157 -7.92 18.60 -6.07
C GLY A 157 -7.02 17.37 -6.27
N ALA A 158 -6.76 16.62 -5.19
CA ALA A 158 -5.80 15.53 -5.14
C ALA A 158 -6.30 14.35 -4.30
N ASN A 159 -6.57 13.23 -4.98
CA ASN A 159 -6.82 11.93 -4.34
C ASN A 159 -5.51 11.18 -4.14
N MET A 160 -4.75 11.56 -3.12
CA MET A 160 -3.41 11.02 -2.85
C MET A 160 -3.45 9.53 -2.51
N ALA A 161 -4.48 9.06 -1.81
CA ALA A 161 -4.63 7.65 -1.41
C ALA A 161 -4.62 6.70 -2.62
N ASP A 162 -5.24 7.12 -3.73
CA ASP A 162 -5.30 6.31 -4.94
C ASP A 162 -4.18 6.63 -5.93
N CYS A 163 -3.83 7.92 -6.07
CA CYS A 163 -2.92 8.40 -7.11
C CYS A 163 -1.45 8.44 -6.67
N HIS A 164 -1.19 8.70 -5.38
CA HIS A 164 0.16 8.81 -4.80
C HIS A 164 0.27 8.05 -3.46
N PRO A 165 -0.02 6.73 -3.41
CA PRO A 165 -0.25 6.03 -2.14
C PRO A 165 0.93 6.10 -1.18
N ILE A 166 2.17 6.10 -1.68
CA ILE A 166 3.37 6.19 -0.84
C ILE A 166 3.48 7.55 -0.15
N LEU A 167 3.16 8.64 -0.86
CA LEU A 167 3.16 9.98 -0.27
C LEU A 167 1.99 10.16 0.69
N PHE A 168 0.83 9.58 0.38
CA PHE A 168 -0.30 9.51 1.30
C PHE A 168 0.07 8.80 2.61
N LEU A 169 0.78 7.67 2.54
CA LEU A 169 1.25 6.96 3.74
C LEU A 169 2.23 7.80 4.57
N ARG A 170 3.15 8.53 3.92
CA ARG A 170 4.07 9.46 4.63
C ARG A 170 3.30 10.59 5.32
N MET A 171 2.31 11.16 4.63
CA MET A 171 1.43 12.17 5.21
C MET A 171 0.63 11.58 6.37
N ALA A 172 0.07 10.38 6.23
CA ALA A 172 -0.67 9.70 7.29
C ALA A 172 0.19 9.43 8.53
N ASP A 173 1.46 9.03 8.36
CA ASP A 173 2.42 8.90 9.47
C ASP A 173 2.61 10.24 10.21
N ARG A 174 2.66 11.35 9.46
CA ARG A 174 2.75 12.70 10.04
C ARG A 174 1.46 13.13 10.74
N LEU A 175 0.28 12.80 10.21
CA LEU A 175 -1.02 13.03 10.86
C LEU A 175 -1.11 12.29 12.19
N GLY A 176 -0.68 11.02 12.23
CA GLY A 176 -0.57 10.25 13.47
C GLY A 176 0.37 10.86 14.52
N SER A 177 1.26 11.77 14.09
CA SER A 177 2.18 12.54 14.92
C SER A 177 1.69 13.96 15.23
N GLY A 178 0.42 14.28 14.94
CA GLY A 178 -0.25 15.51 15.38
C GLY A 178 -0.41 16.63 14.35
N ALA A 179 -0.08 16.39 13.07
CA ALA A 179 -0.42 17.35 12.01
C ALA A 179 -1.91 17.30 11.66
N ARG A 180 -2.46 18.41 11.15
CA ARG A 180 -3.84 18.51 10.64
C ARG A 180 -3.91 18.36 9.12
N LEU A 181 -5.07 17.91 8.63
CA LEU A 181 -5.37 17.74 7.20
C LEU A 181 -6.65 18.48 6.81
N ILE A 182 -6.52 19.43 5.87
CA ILE A 182 -7.63 20.03 5.13
C ILE A 182 -7.65 19.38 3.74
N VAL A 183 -8.80 18.85 3.31
CA VAL A 183 -8.98 18.34 1.94
C VAL A 183 -10.04 19.16 1.21
N VAL A 184 -9.68 19.71 0.06
CA VAL A 184 -10.58 20.41 -0.86
C VAL A 184 -10.76 19.58 -2.12
N ASP A 185 -11.92 18.96 -2.28
CA ASP A 185 -12.24 18.13 -3.44
C ASP A 185 -13.78 18.05 -3.60
N PRO A 186 -14.35 18.19 -4.81
CA PRO A 186 -15.78 17.99 -5.02
C PRO A 186 -16.26 16.57 -4.66
N ARG A 187 -15.34 15.60 -4.58
CA ARG A 187 -15.61 14.20 -4.25
C ARG A 187 -15.09 13.83 -2.86
N ARG A 188 -15.89 13.10 -2.08
CA ARG A 188 -15.45 12.48 -0.82
C ARG A 188 -14.61 11.23 -1.12
N THR A 189 -13.34 11.45 -1.43
CA THR A 189 -12.35 10.40 -1.73
C THR A 189 -11.78 9.76 -0.46
N ALA A 190 -11.03 8.66 -0.60
CA ALA A 190 -10.31 8.06 0.54
C ALA A 190 -9.29 9.01 1.21
N THR A 191 -8.81 10.02 0.47
CA THR A 191 -8.03 11.12 1.07
C THR A 191 -8.91 12.06 1.90
N ALA A 192 -10.09 12.43 1.39
CA ALA A 192 -11.06 13.27 2.10
C ALA A 192 -11.59 12.61 3.38
N GLU A 193 -11.76 11.29 3.40
CA GLU A 193 -12.18 10.52 4.59
C GLU A 193 -11.20 10.62 5.77
N ARG A 194 -9.94 10.99 5.49
CA ARG A 194 -8.92 11.22 6.53
C ARG A 194 -8.80 12.67 6.97
N ALA A 195 -9.55 13.59 6.35
CA ALA A 195 -9.42 15.01 6.62
C ALA A 195 -10.02 15.39 7.98
N ASP A 196 -9.32 16.26 8.72
CA ASP A 196 -9.90 16.96 9.87
C ASP A 196 -10.94 17.98 9.40
N LEU A 197 -10.75 18.55 8.21
CA LEU A 197 -11.71 19.43 7.53
C LEU A 197 -11.82 19.06 6.05
N PHE A 198 -13.01 18.62 5.65
CA PHE A 198 -13.32 18.34 4.24
C PHE A 198 -14.19 19.44 3.64
N LEU A 199 -13.66 20.12 2.63
CA LEU A 199 -14.35 21.17 1.88
C LEU A 199 -14.81 20.61 0.54
N GLN A 200 -16.08 20.18 0.48
CA GLN A 200 -16.68 19.65 -0.74
C GLN A 200 -17.02 20.78 -1.72
N ILE A 201 -16.02 21.29 -2.43
CA ILE A 201 -16.12 22.49 -3.26
C ILE A 201 -16.98 22.26 -4.53
N THR A 202 -17.65 23.31 -5.01
CA THR A 202 -18.27 23.30 -6.34
C THR A 202 -17.18 23.25 -7.43
N PRO A 203 -17.24 22.32 -8.40
CA PRO A 203 -16.18 22.17 -9.41
C PRO A 203 -15.83 23.48 -10.13
N GLY A 204 -14.55 23.83 -10.17
CA GLY A 204 -14.04 25.01 -10.89
C GLY A 204 -14.13 26.33 -10.12
N THR A 205 -14.36 26.29 -8.81
CA THR A 205 -14.46 27.50 -7.96
C THR A 205 -13.27 27.68 -7.00
N ASP A 206 -12.18 26.94 -7.25
CA ASP A 206 -10.98 26.89 -6.40
C ASP A 206 -10.29 28.25 -6.24
N LEU A 207 -10.27 29.07 -7.30
CA LEU A 207 -9.72 30.44 -7.24
C LEU A 207 -10.46 31.32 -6.22
N ALA A 208 -11.78 31.24 -6.16
CA ALA A 208 -12.56 31.99 -5.19
C ALA A 208 -12.20 31.58 -3.76
N LEU A 209 -12.04 30.28 -3.50
CA LEU A 209 -11.60 29.77 -2.20
C LEU A 209 -10.20 30.27 -1.86
N LEU A 210 -9.22 30.13 -2.76
CA LEU A 210 -7.83 30.55 -2.52
C LEU A 210 -7.72 32.06 -2.24
N ASN A 211 -8.46 32.88 -3.00
CA ASN A 211 -8.53 34.32 -2.75
C ASN A 211 -9.22 34.64 -1.41
N GLY A 212 -10.29 33.91 -1.05
CA GLY A 212 -10.95 34.03 0.23
C GLY A 212 -10.09 33.66 1.43
N LEU A 213 -9.28 32.60 1.31
CA LEU A 213 -8.31 32.22 2.32
C LEU A 213 -7.24 33.32 2.49
N LEU A 214 -6.73 33.87 1.40
CA LEU A 214 -5.76 34.97 1.47
C LEU A 214 -6.38 36.24 2.06
N HIS A 215 -7.63 36.56 1.71
CA HIS A 215 -8.38 37.67 2.31
C HIS A 215 -8.43 37.55 3.84
N LEU A 216 -8.80 36.37 4.34
CA LEU A 216 -8.88 36.09 5.77
C LEU A 216 -7.51 36.13 6.48
N LEU A 217 -6.46 35.61 5.85
CA LEU A 217 -5.10 35.70 6.42
C LEU A 217 -4.65 37.16 6.56
N VAL A 218 -4.99 38.02 5.60
CA VAL A 218 -4.74 39.47 5.69
C VAL A 218 -5.59 40.11 6.80
N GLU A 219 -6.88 39.80 6.87
CA GLU A 219 -7.80 40.32 7.88
C GLU A 219 -7.36 39.95 9.31
N ASN A 220 -6.90 38.71 9.50
CA ASN A 220 -6.45 38.20 10.80
C ASN A 220 -5.06 38.72 11.21
N GLY A 221 -4.28 39.26 10.28
CA GLY A 221 -2.88 39.62 10.51
C GLY A 221 -1.90 38.43 10.46
N ASP A 222 -2.32 37.30 9.90
CA ASP A 222 -1.55 36.05 9.78
C ASP A 222 -0.58 36.08 8.55
N ILE A 223 0.01 37.24 8.27
CA ILE A 223 0.94 37.46 7.14
C ILE A 223 2.33 37.83 7.61
N ASP A 224 3.36 37.36 6.90
CA ASP A 224 4.75 37.75 7.10
C ASP A 224 5.07 39.01 6.29
N SER A 225 4.75 40.17 6.88
CA SER A 225 4.99 41.48 6.25
C SER A 225 6.48 41.72 5.93
N GLY A 226 7.40 41.14 6.72
CA GLY A 226 8.84 41.24 6.48
C GLY A 226 9.26 40.46 5.24
N PHE A 227 8.83 39.21 5.14
CA PHE A 227 9.06 38.37 3.96
C PHE A 227 8.46 38.99 2.69
N ILE A 228 7.22 39.50 2.77
CA ILE A 228 6.57 40.20 1.65
C ILE A 228 7.44 41.39 1.21
N ALA A 229 7.83 42.26 2.15
CA ALA A 229 8.59 43.48 1.88
C ALA A 229 10.02 43.23 1.39
N GLU A 230 10.65 42.12 1.72
CA GLU A 230 12.02 41.77 1.28
C GLU A 230 12.01 40.97 -0.03
N HIS A 231 11.17 39.92 -0.12
CA HIS A 231 11.33 38.88 -1.14
C HIS A 231 10.27 38.88 -2.24
N THR A 232 9.26 39.75 -2.18
CA THR A 232 8.12 39.68 -3.12
C THR A 232 7.81 41.00 -3.83
N GLN A 233 7.16 40.93 -4.99
CA GLN A 233 6.56 42.08 -5.66
C GLN A 233 5.10 41.81 -6.00
N GLY A 234 4.34 42.85 -6.37
CA GLY A 234 2.92 42.70 -6.72
C GLY A 234 1.97 42.70 -5.52
N TRP A 235 2.47 42.93 -4.29
CA TRP A 235 1.63 43.09 -3.10
C TRP A 235 0.83 44.40 -3.13
N ALA A 236 1.38 45.45 -3.73
CA ALA A 236 0.69 46.73 -3.89
C ALA A 236 -0.60 46.54 -4.71
N GLY A 237 -1.76 46.79 -4.08
CA GLY A 237 -3.09 46.55 -4.66
C GLY A 237 -3.71 45.17 -4.34
N MET A 238 -2.94 44.23 -3.78
CA MET A 238 -3.47 42.91 -3.38
C MET A 238 -4.58 43.03 -2.32
N PRO A 239 -4.46 43.84 -1.24
CA PRO A 239 -5.56 44.01 -0.27
C PRO A 239 -6.86 44.56 -0.88
N GLU A 240 -6.76 45.48 -1.84
CA GLU A 240 -7.93 46.04 -2.53
C GLU A 240 -8.60 44.98 -3.42
N PHE A 241 -7.80 44.18 -4.14
CA PHE A 241 -8.30 43.03 -4.90
C PHE A 241 -9.01 42.01 -3.99
N LEU A 242 -8.41 41.67 -2.85
CA LEU A 242 -8.95 40.71 -1.90
C LEU A 242 -10.23 41.19 -1.23
N ALA A 243 -10.50 42.50 -1.16
CA ALA A 243 -11.76 43.03 -0.65
C ALA A 243 -12.99 42.55 -1.48
N GLY A 244 -12.77 42.07 -2.70
CA GLY A 244 -13.79 41.41 -3.53
C GLY A 244 -14.12 39.96 -3.14
N TYR A 245 -13.40 39.36 -2.20
CA TYR A 245 -13.56 37.97 -1.77
C TYR A 245 -13.87 37.83 -0.26
N PRO A 246 -14.85 38.57 0.29
CA PRO A 246 -15.27 38.34 1.66
C PRO A 246 -15.82 36.91 1.82
N PRO A 247 -15.73 36.30 3.02
CA PRO A 247 -16.11 34.91 3.23
C PRO A 247 -17.53 34.55 2.77
N SER A 248 -18.49 35.48 2.89
CA SER A 248 -19.86 35.29 2.44
C SER A 248 -20.00 35.18 0.91
N ALA A 249 -19.23 35.98 0.16
CA ALA A 249 -19.19 35.88 -1.30
C ALA A 249 -18.50 34.58 -1.74
N VAL A 250 -17.41 34.21 -1.06
CA VAL A 250 -16.68 32.96 -1.33
C VAL A 250 -17.55 31.75 -1.04
N ALA A 251 -18.28 31.74 0.07
CA ALA A 251 -19.25 30.69 0.42
C ALA A 251 -20.34 30.54 -0.67
N ALA A 252 -20.87 31.66 -1.17
CA ALA A 252 -21.87 31.65 -2.23
C ALA A 252 -21.34 31.08 -3.56
N ILE A 253 -20.12 31.44 -3.97
CA ILE A 253 -19.50 30.95 -5.21
C ILE A 253 -19.12 29.46 -5.07
N THR A 254 -18.48 29.10 -3.96
CA THR A 254 -17.89 27.76 -3.76
C THR A 254 -18.91 26.72 -3.31
N GLY A 255 -20.05 27.15 -2.76
CA GLY A 255 -21.03 26.26 -2.12
C GLY A 255 -20.48 25.58 -0.87
N LEU A 256 -19.55 26.23 -0.17
CA LEU A 256 -18.97 25.82 1.12
C LEU A 256 -19.60 26.63 2.26
N ALA A 257 -19.58 26.10 3.49
CA ALA A 257 -19.98 26.85 4.66
C ALA A 257 -18.96 27.95 4.98
N GLU A 258 -19.43 29.15 5.34
CA GLU A 258 -18.56 30.27 5.70
C GLU A 258 -17.64 29.92 6.90
N ASP A 259 -18.18 29.23 7.91
CA ASP A 259 -17.44 28.83 9.11
C ASP A 259 -16.29 27.86 8.80
N ASP A 260 -16.46 27.01 7.80
CA ASP A 260 -15.44 26.07 7.35
C ASP A 260 -14.31 26.80 6.62
N ILE A 261 -14.64 27.81 5.78
CA ILE A 261 -13.65 28.68 5.13
C ILE A 261 -12.83 29.45 6.17
N ARG A 262 -13.49 30.01 7.18
CA ARG A 262 -12.83 30.70 8.31
C ARG A 262 -11.96 29.75 9.12
N THR A 263 -12.42 28.52 9.33
CA THR A 263 -11.65 27.49 10.03
C THR A 263 -10.39 27.10 9.26
N ALA A 264 -10.49 26.92 7.94
CA ALA A 264 -9.33 26.65 7.09
C ALA A 264 -8.30 27.79 7.16
N ALA A 265 -8.73 29.04 7.03
CA ALA A 265 -7.82 30.20 7.13
C ALA A 265 -7.16 30.30 8.51
N ARG A 266 -7.93 30.11 9.60
CA ARG A 266 -7.40 30.10 10.97
C ARG A 266 -6.35 29.00 11.16
N TRP A 267 -6.61 27.78 10.70
CA TRP A 267 -5.63 26.69 10.82
C TRP A 267 -4.36 26.97 10.04
N ILE A 268 -4.45 27.60 8.86
CA ILE A 268 -3.28 28.03 8.09
C ILE A 268 -2.49 29.09 8.86
N GLY A 269 -3.15 30.10 9.44
CA GLY A 269 -2.50 31.15 10.23
C GLY A 269 -1.85 30.65 11.53
N GLU A 270 -2.45 29.63 12.17
CA GLU A 270 -1.92 28.99 13.38
C GLU A 270 -0.74 28.05 13.11
N ALA A 271 -0.62 27.51 11.89
CA ALA A 271 0.40 26.53 11.55
C ALA A 271 1.78 27.17 11.40
N ARG A 272 2.79 26.62 12.10
CA ARG A 272 4.17 27.09 11.97
C ARG A 272 4.76 26.67 10.63
N GLU A 273 4.68 25.39 10.30
CA GLU A 273 5.08 24.85 9.00
C GLU A 273 3.87 24.22 8.31
N TRP A 274 3.64 24.56 7.03
CA TRP A 274 2.49 24.02 6.31
C TRP A 274 2.76 23.85 4.82
N MET A 275 2.15 22.81 4.26
CA MET A 275 2.29 22.47 2.85
C MET A 275 0.95 22.47 2.13
N THR A 276 0.94 23.00 0.92
CA THR A 276 -0.13 22.71 -0.04
C THR A 276 0.29 21.54 -0.93
N LEU A 277 -0.56 20.54 -1.07
CA LEU A 277 -0.37 19.39 -1.95
C LEU A 277 -1.51 19.34 -2.97
N TRP A 278 -1.22 19.52 -4.26
CA TRP A 278 -2.28 19.52 -5.30
C TRP A 278 -1.90 18.75 -6.56
N THR A 279 -2.91 18.38 -7.35
CA THR A 279 -2.70 17.74 -8.66
C THR A 279 -3.80 18.11 -9.66
N MET A 280 -4.35 17.13 -10.36
CA MET A 280 -5.20 17.32 -11.54
C MET A 280 -6.50 18.08 -11.30
N GLY A 281 -7.07 18.07 -10.09
CA GLY A 281 -8.27 18.83 -9.80
C GLY A 281 -8.09 20.34 -10.03
N LEU A 282 -6.87 20.84 -9.82
CA LEU A 282 -6.52 22.25 -10.07
C LEU A 282 -5.84 22.45 -11.42
N ASN A 283 -4.97 21.51 -11.85
CA ASN A 283 -4.21 21.69 -13.07
C ASN A 283 -5.07 21.53 -14.34
N GLN A 284 -6.02 20.58 -14.36
CA GLN A 284 -6.86 20.31 -15.53
C GLN A 284 -8.09 21.22 -15.53
N SER A 285 -7.83 22.52 -15.63
CA SER A 285 -8.78 23.63 -15.62
C SER A 285 -8.34 24.69 -16.63
N THR A 286 -9.27 25.44 -17.22
CA THR A 286 -8.99 26.61 -18.08
C THR A 286 -8.34 27.79 -17.35
N HIS A 287 -8.17 27.69 -16.04
CA HIS A 287 -7.45 28.64 -15.20
C HIS A 287 -6.50 27.92 -14.22
N GLY A 288 -5.99 26.74 -14.61
CA GLY A 288 -5.08 25.95 -13.78
C GLY A 288 -3.76 26.65 -13.46
N THR A 289 -3.24 27.50 -14.37
CA THR A 289 -2.04 28.31 -14.10
C THR A 289 -2.32 29.31 -12.99
N TRP A 290 -3.51 29.91 -12.99
CA TRP A 290 -3.91 30.88 -11.97
C TRP A 290 -4.13 30.21 -10.62
N ASN A 291 -4.67 29.00 -10.57
CA ASN A 291 -4.77 28.19 -9.34
C ASN A 291 -3.39 28.03 -8.68
N THR A 292 -2.36 27.72 -9.48
CA THR A 292 -0.99 27.61 -8.98
C THR A 292 -0.45 28.95 -8.48
N ASN A 293 -0.73 30.05 -9.18
CA ASN A 293 -0.32 31.37 -8.70
C ASN A 293 -0.98 31.72 -7.36
N ALA A 294 -2.28 31.44 -7.21
CA ALA A 294 -3.03 31.73 -5.99
C ALA A 294 -2.53 30.88 -4.80
N ILE A 295 -2.17 29.61 -5.03
CA ILE A 295 -1.47 28.80 -4.02
C ILE A 295 -0.12 29.42 -3.65
N CYS A 296 0.68 29.85 -4.63
CA CYS A 296 1.93 30.55 -4.36
C CYS A 296 1.70 31.83 -3.55
N ASN A 297 0.64 32.60 -3.84
CA ASN A 297 0.32 33.81 -3.08
C ASN A 297 0.12 33.50 -1.58
N LEU A 298 -0.57 32.42 -1.23
CA LEU A 298 -0.76 32.03 0.18
C LEU A 298 0.59 31.81 0.88
N HIS A 299 1.46 30.99 0.28
CA HIS A 299 2.78 30.69 0.86
C HIS A 299 3.73 31.91 0.87
N LEU A 300 3.64 32.79 -0.12
CA LEU A 300 4.38 34.05 -0.14
C LEU A 300 3.87 35.02 0.93
N ALA A 301 2.56 35.07 1.17
CA ALA A 301 1.97 35.94 2.18
C ALA A 301 2.31 35.50 3.60
N THR A 302 2.38 34.19 3.87
CA THR A 302 2.72 33.67 5.20
C THR A 302 4.23 33.44 5.40
N GLY A 303 5.07 33.71 4.40
CA GLY A 303 6.51 33.40 4.43
C GLY A 303 6.84 31.90 4.56
N ALA A 304 5.86 31.02 4.32
CA ALA A 304 5.98 29.57 4.46
C ALA A 304 6.46 28.93 3.15
N ILE A 305 7.67 29.28 2.72
CA ILE A 305 8.32 28.81 1.49
C ILE A 305 9.85 28.88 1.62
N CYS A 306 10.57 28.02 0.91
CA CYS A 306 12.04 27.96 0.94
C CYS A 306 12.61 27.71 2.34
N ARG A 307 11.92 26.87 3.12
CA ARG A 307 12.34 26.34 4.42
C ARG A 307 11.68 24.99 4.63
N SER A 308 12.30 24.12 5.43
CA SER A 308 11.84 22.76 5.63
C SER A 308 10.44 22.70 6.27
N GLY A 309 9.61 21.76 5.81
CA GLY A 309 8.23 21.60 6.29
C GLY A 309 7.20 22.53 5.65
N SER A 310 7.63 23.42 4.75
CA SER A 310 6.77 24.46 4.21
C SER A 310 6.85 24.59 2.70
N GLY A 311 5.70 24.82 2.08
CA GLY A 311 5.65 25.37 0.73
C GLY A 311 4.61 24.77 -0.20
N PRO A 312 4.44 25.41 -1.36
CA PRO A 312 3.54 24.93 -2.39
C PRO A 312 4.19 23.72 -3.09
N PHE A 313 3.60 22.54 -2.96
CA PHE A 313 4.12 21.31 -3.54
C PHE A 313 3.14 20.65 -4.54
N SER A 314 3.39 20.85 -5.83
CA SER A 314 2.61 20.19 -6.90
C SER A 314 2.98 18.72 -7.05
N LEU A 315 2.00 17.83 -6.94
CA LEU A 315 2.17 16.39 -7.11
C LEU A 315 2.17 16.02 -8.59
N THR A 316 3.33 15.63 -9.11
CA THR A 316 3.49 15.19 -10.48
C THR A 316 2.89 13.79 -10.67
N GLY A 317 2.03 13.63 -11.68
CA GLY A 317 1.33 12.37 -11.93
C GLY A 317 2.21 11.31 -12.60
N GLN A 318 2.90 11.67 -13.69
CA GLN A 318 3.74 10.76 -14.46
C GLN A 318 5.16 10.65 -13.90
N PRO A 319 5.84 9.50 -14.04
CA PRO A 319 7.12 9.24 -13.36
C PRO A 319 8.25 10.19 -13.78
N ASN A 320 8.21 10.75 -14.99
CA ASN A 320 9.27 11.60 -15.53
C ASN A 320 8.72 12.83 -16.27
N ALA A 321 7.53 13.32 -15.90
CA ALA A 321 7.00 14.57 -16.47
C ALA A 321 7.76 15.80 -15.96
N MET A 322 8.37 15.75 -14.78
CA MET A 322 9.25 16.82 -14.31
C MET A 322 10.48 16.94 -15.21
N GLY A 323 11.19 15.84 -15.46
CA GLY A 323 12.34 15.79 -16.36
C GLY A 323 12.02 16.31 -17.76
N GLY A 324 10.84 15.95 -18.29
CA GLY A 324 10.46 16.39 -19.63
C GLY A 324 10.17 17.88 -19.76
N ARG A 325 9.62 18.50 -18.70
CA ARG A 325 9.47 19.96 -18.63
C ARG A 325 10.82 20.65 -18.57
N GLU A 326 11.79 20.06 -17.85
CA GLU A 326 13.17 20.55 -17.80
C GLU A 326 13.87 20.41 -19.16
N MET A 327 13.56 19.35 -19.93
CA MET A 327 14.07 19.15 -21.30
C MET A 327 13.36 20.00 -22.36
N GLY A 328 12.22 20.63 -22.03
CA GLY A 328 11.55 21.60 -22.89
C GLY A 328 10.79 20.99 -24.08
N TYR A 329 10.33 19.75 -23.97
CA TYR A 329 9.67 19.00 -25.07
C TYR A 329 8.21 19.45 -25.39
N MET A 330 7.83 20.66 -24.97
CA MET A 330 6.46 21.15 -24.98
C MET A 330 6.45 22.64 -25.29
N GLY A 331 5.61 23.07 -26.24
CA GLY A 331 5.43 24.48 -26.62
C GLY A 331 6.76 25.23 -26.72
N PRO A 332 6.94 26.35 -26.01
CA PRO A 332 8.12 27.18 -26.14
C PRO A 332 9.36 26.68 -25.37
N GLY A 333 9.32 25.51 -24.73
CA GLY A 333 10.41 25.04 -23.88
C GLY A 333 11.71 24.69 -24.63
N LEU A 334 12.84 24.78 -23.96
CA LEU A 334 14.15 24.28 -24.41
C LEU A 334 14.89 23.66 -23.20
N PRO A 335 15.89 22.78 -23.42
CA PRO A 335 16.53 22.07 -22.31
C PRO A 335 17.18 22.99 -21.27
N GLY A 336 17.07 22.60 -20.00
CA GLY A 336 17.55 23.35 -18.85
C GLY A 336 16.64 24.50 -18.45
N GLN A 337 15.33 24.32 -18.54
CA GLN A 337 14.32 25.36 -18.26
C GLN A 337 14.50 26.63 -19.11
N ARG A 338 14.91 26.47 -20.37
CA ARG A 338 15.09 27.56 -21.34
C ARG A 338 13.83 27.74 -22.18
N SER A 339 13.77 28.82 -22.96
CA SER A 339 12.64 29.06 -23.86
C SER A 339 13.06 29.61 -25.23
N VAL A 340 12.37 29.17 -26.29
CA VAL A 340 12.52 29.70 -27.66
C VAL A 340 12.20 31.21 -27.75
N LYS A 341 11.40 31.73 -26.81
CA LYS A 341 11.07 33.16 -26.70
C LYS A 341 12.29 34.03 -26.36
N SER A 342 13.36 33.44 -25.82
CA SER A 342 14.60 34.13 -25.47
C SER A 342 15.65 33.89 -26.56
N VAL A 343 16.12 34.98 -27.19
CA VAL A 343 17.20 34.92 -28.19
C VAL A 343 18.46 34.29 -27.59
N VAL A 344 18.84 34.70 -26.37
CA VAL A 344 20.02 34.18 -25.67
C VAL A 344 19.90 32.69 -25.38
N ASP A 345 18.68 32.21 -25.08
CA ASP A 345 18.43 30.81 -24.82
C ASP A 345 18.53 30.00 -26.12
N ARG A 346 17.98 30.50 -27.24
CA ARG A 346 18.12 29.87 -28.56
C ARG A 346 19.59 29.77 -28.97
N GLU A 347 20.34 30.85 -28.89
CA GLU A 347 21.77 30.87 -29.21
C GLU A 347 22.57 29.90 -28.33
N PHE A 348 22.23 29.79 -27.04
CA PHE A 348 22.87 28.82 -26.15
C PHE A 348 22.67 27.39 -26.64
N VAL A 349 21.42 27.02 -26.98
CA VAL A 349 21.07 25.68 -27.41
C VAL A 349 21.65 25.38 -28.79
N GLU A 350 21.60 26.32 -29.73
CA GLU A 350 22.23 26.18 -31.06
C GLU A 350 23.73 25.91 -30.96
N ARG A 351 24.44 26.63 -30.07
CA ARG A 351 25.86 26.36 -29.80
C ARG A 351 26.08 24.96 -29.22
N HIS A 352 25.26 24.54 -28.25
CA HIS A 352 25.40 23.22 -27.61
C HIS A 352 25.10 22.07 -28.58
N TRP A 353 24.08 22.21 -29.43
CA TRP A 353 23.73 21.24 -30.47
C TRP A 353 24.55 21.39 -31.75
N ARG A 354 25.48 22.35 -31.82
CA ARG A 354 26.33 22.65 -32.99
C ARG A 354 25.50 22.94 -34.25
N LEU A 355 24.38 23.63 -34.09
CA LEU A 355 23.53 24.08 -35.18
C LEU A 355 24.00 25.43 -35.72
N ALA A 356 23.64 25.72 -36.98
CA ALA A 356 23.85 27.05 -37.54
C ALA A 356 23.03 28.09 -36.74
N PRO A 357 23.54 29.31 -36.51
CA PRO A 357 22.78 30.37 -35.85
C PRO A 357 21.42 30.61 -36.52
N GLY A 358 20.36 30.74 -35.72
CA GLY A 358 18.99 30.92 -36.19
C GLY A 358 18.30 29.64 -36.71
N SER A 359 18.87 28.46 -36.43
CA SER A 359 18.22 27.17 -36.73
C SER A 359 16.97 26.95 -35.88
N ILE A 360 16.98 27.37 -34.62
CA ILE A 360 15.84 27.23 -33.71
C ILE A 360 14.91 28.42 -33.91
N ARG A 361 13.67 28.10 -34.25
CA ARG A 361 12.60 29.07 -34.49
C ARG A 361 12.12 29.72 -33.20
N GLU A 362 11.66 30.96 -33.30
CA GLU A 362 10.99 31.65 -32.21
C GLU A 362 9.52 31.23 -32.09
N GLU A 363 8.90 30.82 -33.21
CA GLU A 363 7.54 30.28 -33.20
C GLU A 363 7.47 28.95 -32.45
N PHE A 364 6.31 28.65 -31.89
CA PHE A 364 6.05 27.41 -31.15
C PHE A 364 4.58 26.99 -31.30
N GLY A 365 4.32 25.69 -31.15
CA GLY A 365 2.97 25.14 -31.23
C GLY A 365 2.04 25.58 -30.10
N THR A 366 0.75 25.52 -30.37
CA THR A 366 -0.37 26.03 -29.58
C THR A 366 -1.04 24.95 -28.71
N GLY A 367 -0.32 23.86 -28.41
CA GLY A 367 -0.73 22.83 -27.45
C GLY A 367 -1.29 21.57 -28.09
N THR A 368 -1.49 20.53 -27.27
CA THR A 368 -1.88 19.19 -27.74
C THR A 368 -3.24 19.18 -28.45
N VAL A 369 -4.24 19.90 -27.92
CA VAL A 369 -5.59 19.96 -28.52
C VAL A 369 -5.52 20.56 -29.92
N ASP A 370 -4.80 21.68 -30.07
CA ASP A 370 -4.68 22.36 -31.34
C ASP A 370 -3.82 21.57 -32.35
N MET A 371 -2.76 20.90 -31.90
CA MET A 371 -1.96 20.01 -32.75
C MET A 371 -2.84 18.94 -33.43
N PHE A 372 -3.74 18.27 -32.69
CA PHE A 372 -4.65 17.30 -33.30
C PHE A 372 -5.74 17.97 -34.16
N THR A 373 -6.13 19.20 -33.85
CA THR A 373 -7.06 19.99 -34.68
C THR A 373 -6.45 20.33 -36.04
N GLN A 374 -5.20 20.81 -36.06
CA GLN A 374 -4.44 21.07 -37.29
C GLN A 374 -4.22 19.79 -38.10
N MET A 375 -4.03 18.65 -37.42
CA MET A 375 -3.93 17.34 -38.07
C MET A 375 -5.25 16.91 -38.72
N ALA A 376 -6.39 17.11 -38.02
CA ALA A 376 -7.72 16.84 -38.57
C ALA A 376 -8.05 17.76 -39.76
N ALA A 377 -7.60 19.03 -39.71
CA ALA A 377 -7.67 19.96 -40.85
C ALA A 377 -6.77 19.52 -42.03
N GLY A 378 -5.74 18.72 -41.76
CA GLY A 378 -4.80 18.20 -42.74
C GLY A 378 -3.57 19.08 -42.97
N ASP A 379 -3.30 20.03 -42.07
CA ASP A 379 -2.08 20.85 -42.09
C ASP A 379 -0.86 20.03 -41.64
N ILE A 380 -1.06 19.18 -40.62
CA ILE A 380 -0.06 18.20 -40.17
C ILE A 380 -0.26 16.89 -40.94
N LYS A 381 0.78 16.46 -41.65
CA LYS A 381 0.78 15.27 -42.52
C LYS A 381 1.36 14.03 -41.85
N ALA A 382 2.31 14.19 -40.94
CA ALA A 382 2.89 13.08 -40.19
C ALA A 382 2.76 13.29 -38.68
N CYS A 383 2.45 12.23 -37.96
CA CYS A 383 2.53 12.22 -36.50
C CYS A 383 3.35 11.03 -36.02
N TRP A 384 4.39 11.30 -35.22
CA TRP A 384 5.14 10.28 -34.51
C TRP A 384 4.79 10.30 -33.02
N ILE A 385 4.11 9.26 -32.59
CA ILE A 385 3.60 9.07 -31.23
C ILE A 385 4.55 8.15 -30.46
N ILE A 386 5.05 8.61 -29.31
CA ILE A 386 6.07 7.88 -28.53
C ILE A 386 5.59 7.69 -27.09
N CYS A 387 5.50 6.44 -26.65
CA CYS A 387 5.23 6.04 -25.25
C CYS A 387 3.93 6.66 -24.67
N THR A 388 2.89 6.80 -25.50
CA THR A 388 1.60 7.41 -25.11
C THR A 388 0.45 6.93 -26.00
N ASN A 389 -0.79 7.00 -25.50
CA ASN A 389 -1.99 6.47 -26.15
C ASN A 389 -3.05 7.59 -26.32
N PRO A 390 -2.84 8.57 -27.23
CA PRO A 390 -3.68 9.77 -27.36
C PRO A 390 -5.13 9.46 -27.67
N VAL A 391 -5.39 8.40 -28.45
CA VAL A 391 -6.75 7.97 -28.80
C VAL A 391 -7.59 7.69 -27.55
N ALA A 392 -7.01 7.23 -26.45
CA ALA A 392 -7.73 7.00 -25.19
C ALA A 392 -7.64 8.18 -24.19
N SER A 393 -6.60 9.01 -24.27
CA SER A 393 -6.20 9.89 -23.17
C SER A 393 -6.38 11.40 -23.42
N VAL A 394 -6.49 11.84 -24.66
CA VAL A 394 -6.69 13.26 -25.00
C VAL A 394 -8.17 13.62 -24.90
N ALA A 395 -8.48 14.83 -24.45
CA ALA A 395 -9.84 15.35 -24.40
C ALA A 395 -10.44 15.47 -25.81
N ASN A 396 -11.76 15.34 -25.93
CA ASN A 396 -12.43 15.29 -27.23
C ASN A 396 -11.71 14.31 -28.18
N ARG A 397 -11.61 13.05 -27.75
CA ARG A 397 -10.81 12.03 -28.45
C ARG A 397 -11.16 11.86 -29.94
N GLN A 398 -12.36 12.26 -30.35
CA GLN A 398 -12.80 12.20 -31.75
C GLN A 398 -11.89 13.04 -32.66
N ASN A 399 -11.46 14.22 -32.20
CA ASN A 399 -10.53 15.06 -32.94
C ASN A 399 -9.17 14.38 -33.18
N VAL A 400 -8.69 13.61 -32.20
CA VAL A 400 -7.49 12.78 -32.36
C VAL A 400 -7.70 11.71 -33.41
N ILE A 401 -8.81 10.98 -33.33
CA ILE A 401 -9.15 9.91 -34.29
C ILE A 401 -9.22 10.47 -35.71
N ASP A 402 -9.88 11.61 -35.90
CA ASP A 402 -10.02 12.26 -37.20
C ASP A 402 -8.65 12.75 -37.72
N GLY A 403 -7.82 13.33 -36.86
CA GLY A 403 -6.45 13.70 -37.17
C GLY A 403 -5.60 12.51 -37.64
N LEU A 404 -5.59 11.41 -36.89
CA LEU A 404 -4.80 10.22 -37.26
C LEU A 404 -5.31 9.55 -38.55
N ARG A 405 -6.63 9.57 -38.78
CA ARG A 405 -7.23 9.12 -40.05
C ARG A 405 -6.87 10.03 -41.23
N ARG A 406 -6.66 11.32 -40.98
CA ARG A 406 -6.33 12.32 -42.00
C ARG A 406 -4.84 12.38 -42.35
N ALA A 407 -3.95 12.17 -41.38
CA ALA A 407 -2.51 12.17 -41.57
C ALA A 407 -2.08 11.20 -42.68
N GLU A 408 -1.03 11.53 -43.43
CA GLU A 408 -0.42 10.67 -44.47
C GLU A 408 0.50 9.60 -43.86
N LEU A 409 1.03 9.85 -42.66
CA LEU A 409 1.89 8.94 -41.93
C LEU A 409 1.63 9.03 -40.42
N VAL A 410 1.31 7.90 -39.81
CA VAL A 410 1.29 7.75 -38.34
C VAL A 410 2.33 6.72 -37.93
N ILE A 411 3.29 7.13 -37.10
CA ILE A 411 4.29 6.23 -36.50
C ILE A 411 3.93 6.08 -35.02
N SER A 412 3.81 4.86 -34.53
CA SER A 412 3.67 4.56 -33.11
C SER A 412 4.89 3.83 -32.59
N GLN A 413 5.48 4.35 -31.52
CA GLN A 413 6.56 3.72 -30.77
C GLN A 413 6.02 3.37 -29.39
N ASP A 414 5.75 2.08 -29.15
CA ASP A 414 5.09 1.58 -27.94
C ASP A 414 5.67 0.22 -27.54
N ALA A 415 5.56 -0.10 -26.26
CA ALA A 415 5.99 -1.39 -25.72
C ALA A 415 4.98 -2.52 -25.99
N PHE A 416 3.71 -2.18 -26.25
CA PHE A 416 2.63 -3.15 -26.49
C PHE A 416 2.05 -2.98 -27.89
N LEU A 417 1.74 -4.12 -28.53
CA LEU A 417 1.21 -4.13 -29.89
C LEU A 417 -0.26 -3.68 -29.93
N ALA A 418 -1.09 -4.23 -29.05
CA ALA A 418 -2.52 -3.92 -28.99
C ALA A 418 -2.79 -2.70 -28.08
N THR A 419 -2.95 -1.53 -28.70
CA THR A 419 -3.40 -0.29 -28.06
C THR A 419 -4.41 0.43 -28.96
N ALA A 420 -5.28 1.27 -28.39
CA ALA A 420 -6.27 2.03 -29.18
C ALA A 420 -5.61 2.99 -30.18
N THR A 421 -4.39 3.47 -29.92
CA THR A 421 -3.67 4.33 -30.88
C THR A 421 -3.04 3.53 -32.01
N ASN A 422 -2.53 2.32 -31.75
CA ASN A 422 -1.85 1.50 -32.74
C ASN A 422 -2.75 1.05 -33.89
N GLU A 423 -4.07 1.05 -33.70
CA GLU A 423 -5.06 0.82 -34.76
C GLU A 423 -4.90 1.81 -35.94
N TYR A 424 -4.43 3.03 -35.66
CA TYR A 424 -4.28 4.10 -36.64
C TYR A 424 -2.85 4.24 -37.17
N ALA A 425 -1.89 3.46 -36.64
CA ALA A 425 -0.49 3.56 -37.03
C ALA A 425 -0.21 2.87 -38.38
N ASP A 426 0.56 3.55 -39.23
CA ASP A 426 1.11 3.01 -40.48
C ASP A 426 2.44 2.28 -40.23
N VAL A 427 3.21 2.73 -39.23
CA VAL A 427 4.48 2.12 -38.80
C VAL A 427 4.45 1.93 -37.28
N LEU A 428 4.83 0.74 -36.81
CA LEU A 428 4.89 0.41 -35.40
C LEU A 428 6.31 -0.03 -35.02
N LEU A 429 6.89 0.66 -34.03
CA LEU A 429 8.26 0.44 -33.56
C LEU A 429 8.25 -0.16 -32.13
N PRO A 430 8.95 -1.29 -31.90
CA PRO A 430 8.91 -2.01 -30.62
C PRO A 430 9.81 -1.31 -29.59
N ALA A 431 9.21 -0.72 -28.55
CA ALA A 431 9.95 -0.05 -27.49
C ALA A 431 10.21 -0.97 -26.27
N ALA A 432 11.37 -0.79 -25.66
CA ALA A 432 11.75 -1.42 -24.40
C ALA A 432 10.98 -0.78 -23.21
N LEU A 433 10.62 -1.59 -22.21
CA LEU A 433 10.12 -1.08 -20.94
C LEU A 433 11.28 -0.54 -20.08
N TRP A 434 10.96 0.30 -19.10
CA TRP A 434 11.97 1.00 -18.27
C TRP A 434 13.01 0.07 -17.63
N ALA A 435 12.65 -1.14 -17.19
CA ALA A 435 13.59 -2.08 -16.57
C ALA A 435 14.47 -2.83 -17.60
N GLU A 436 14.23 -2.66 -18.89
CA GLU A 436 14.95 -3.29 -20.00
C GLU A 436 16.03 -2.36 -20.60
N SER A 437 16.16 -1.14 -20.07
CA SER A 437 17.15 -0.16 -20.49
C SER A 437 17.66 0.68 -19.33
N ASP A 438 18.84 1.25 -19.46
CA ASP A 438 19.32 2.30 -18.56
C ASP A 438 18.64 3.62 -18.92
N GLY A 439 18.15 4.35 -17.91
CA GLY A 439 17.59 5.68 -18.15
C GLY A 439 17.36 6.48 -16.87
N VAL A 440 17.45 7.80 -17.00
CA VAL A 440 17.22 8.72 -15.90
C VAL A 440 15.75 9.16 -15.83
N SER A 441 15.23 9.28 -14.62
CA SER A 441 13.93 9.88 -14.33
C SER A 441 14.03 10.92 -13.22
N VAL A 442 13.16 11.94 -13.30
CA VAL A 442 13.04 13.02 -12.32
C VAL A 442 11.61 13.06 -11.80
N ASN A 443 11.44 12.84 -10.49
CA ASN A 443 10.13 12.79 -9.84
C ASN A 443 9.66 14.18 -9.34
N SER A 444 8.48 14.28 -8.71
CA SER A 444 7.91 15.58 -8.27
C SER A 444 8.79 16.39 -7.32
N GLU A 445 9.66 15.74 -6.54
CA GLU A 445 10.56 16.47 -5.63
C GLU A 445 11.90 16.78 -6.28
N ARG A 446 12.05 16.73 -7.61
CA ARG A 446 13.32 16.97 -8.32
C ARG A 446 14.39 15.90 -8.05
N THR A 447 14.01 14.76 -7.49
CA THR A 447 14.96 13.66 -7.29
C THR A 447 15.24 12.99 -8.63
N VAL A 448 16.50 13.06 -9.05
CA VAL A 448 17.09 12.43 -10.23
C VAL A 448 17.53 11.02 -9.84
N THR A 449 16.94 10.03 -10.51
CA THR A 449 17.20 8.61 -10.25
C THR A 449 17.56 7.91 -11.56
N LEU A 450 18.71 7.23 -11.56
CA LEU A 450 19.09 6.30 -12.62
C LEU A 450 18.42 4.95 -12.39
N THR A 451 17.65 4.49 -13.37
CA THR A 451 17.27 3.08 -13.45
C THR A 451 18.35 2.35 -14.24
N ASN A 452 18.89 1.28 -13.66
CA ASN A 452 19.79 0.38 -14.37
C ASN A 452 18.96 -0.73 -15.06
N ARG A 453 19.39 -1.14 -16.26
CA ARG A 453 18.84 -2.28 -16.98
C ARG A 453 18.89 -3.53 -16.10
N ALA A 454 17.73 -4.14 -15.86
CA ALA A 454 17.56 -5.34 -15.07
C ALA A 454 17.13 -6.55 -15.91
N ALA A 455 16.55 -6.34 -17.09
CA ALA A 455 16.10 -7.39 -18.01
C ALA A 455 16.53 -7.12 -19.46
N ASP A 456 16.42 -8.14 -20.31
CA ASP A 456 16.61 -7.97 -21.74
C ASP A 456 15.30 -7.51 -22.41
N PRO A 457 15.35 -6.52 -23.32
CA PRO A 457 14.19 -6.22 -24.16
C PRO A 457 13.75 -7.45 -24.97
N PRO A 458 12.44 -7.68 -25.17
CA PRO A 458 11.97 -8.83 -25.92
C PRO A 458 12.12 -8.63 -27.43
N GLY A 459 12.65 -9.64 -28.12
CA GLY A 459 12.82 -9.63 -29.58
C GLY A 459 13.71 -8.48 -30.06
N ASP A 460 13.22 -7.71 -31.02
CA ASP A 460 13.89 -6.54 -31.58
C ASP A 460 13.64 -5.26 -30.77
N ALA A 461 12.93 -5.30 -29.63
CA ALA A 461 12.60 -4.09 -28.88
C ALA A 461 13.85 -3.30 -28.48
N GLN A 462 13.80 -1.98 -28.63
CA GLN A 462 14.92 -1.07 -28.32
C GLN A 462 14.50 0.04 -27.36
N PRO A 463 15.45 0.61 -26.59
CA PRO A 463 15.20 1.82 -25.82
C PRO A 463 14.69 2.96 -26.70
N ASP A 464 13.79 3.80 -26.16
CA ASP A 464 13.17 4.88 -26.95
C ASP A 464 14.20 5.80 -27.63
N TRP A 465 15.29 6.13 -26.93
CA TRP A 465 16.36 6.99 -27.45
C TRP A 465 17.04 6.38 -28.68
N ARG A 466 17.18 5.06 -28.74
CA ARG A 466 17.85 4.37 -29.84
C ARG A 466 16.99 4.40 -31.10
N LEU A 467 15.69 4.13 -30.96
CA LEU A 467 14.74 4.25 -32.07
C LEU A 467 14.68 5.69 -32.62
N ILE A 468 14.76 6.69 -31.74
CA ILE A 468 14.85 8.10 -32.15
C ILE A 468 16.11 8.34 -32.98
N CYS A 469 17.28 7.87 -32.53
CA CYS A 469 18.53 7.97 -33.27
C CYS A 469 18.48 7.27 -34.64
N ASP A 470 17.96 6.04 -34.70
CA ASP A 470 17.93 5.24 -35.93
C ASP A 470 17.03 5.89 -37.01
N VAL A 471 15.86 6.42 -36.62
CA VAL A 471 15.00 7.17 -37.54
C VAL A 471 15.63 8.52 -37.93
N ALA A 472 16.24 9.25 -36.99
CA ALA A 472 16.94 10.51 -37.30
C ALA A 472 18.10 10.29 -38.29
N LEU A 473 18.86 9.20 -38.13
CA LEU A 473 19.90 8.78 -39.06
C LEU A 473 19.31 8.53 -40.46
N ALA A 474 18.19 7.80 -40.55
CA ALA A 474 17.51 7.54 -41.82
C ALA A 474 16.89 8.80 -42.47
N MET A 475 16.59 9.84 -41.68
CA MET A 475 16.21 11.16 -42.19
C MET A 475 17.40 12.00 -42.70
N GLY A 476 18.64 11.52 -42.53
CA GLY A 476 19.86 12.22 -42.92
C GLY A 476 20.46 13.12 -41.84
N PHE A 477 20.11 12.91 -40.56
CA PHE A 477 20.58 13.72 -39.43
C PHE A 477 21.63 13.02 -38.55
N GLY A 478 22.27 11.97 -39.05
CA GLY A 478 23.18 11.08 -38.28
C GLY A 478 24.21 11.79 -37.40
N ASP A 479 24.85 12.85 -37.89
CA ASP A 479 25.88 13.60 -37.17
C ASP A 479 25.42 14.17 -35.81
N GLY A 480 24.11 14.39 -35.64
CA GLY A 480 23.51 14.89 -34.40
C GLY A 480 23.04 13.83 -33.42
N PHE A 481 23.04 12.56 -33.83
CA PHE A 481 22.36 11.45 -33.17
C PHE A 481 23.22 10.17 -33.05
N ASP A 482 24.51 10.25 -33.34
CA ASP A 482 25.46 9.15 -33.20
C ASP A 482 25.90 8.98 -31.73
N TYR A 483 24.99 8.43 -30.91
CA TYR A 483 25.25 8.10 -29.50
C TYR A 483 25.38 6.59 -29.32
N ALA A 484 26.40 6.17 -28.57
CA ALA A 484 26.65 4.77 -28.24
C ALA A 484 25.89 4.31 -26.98
N SER A 485 25.48 5.23 -26.10
CA SER A 485 24.78 4.91 -24.85
C SER A 485 23.90 6.05 -24.32
N SER A 486 22.99 5.72 -23.40
CA SER A 486 22.20 6.74 -22.67
C SER A 486 23.07 7.63 -21.78
N GLU A 487 24.20 7.13 -21.27
CA GLU A 487 25.17 7.88 -20.48
C GLU A 487 25.75 9.07 -21.28
N GLU A 488 26.12 8.87 -22.54
CA GLU A 488 26.63 9.95 -23.41
C GLU A 488 25.59 11.06 -23.65
N ILE A 489 24.32 10.67 -23.84
CA ILE A 489 23.23 11.64 -23.99
C ILE A 489 23.04 12.43 -22.70
N PHE A 490 23.10 11.75 -21.56
CA PHE A 490 22.96 12.39 -20.25
C PHE A 490 24.12 13.32 -19.92
N GLU A 491 25.35 13.01 -20.34
CA GLU A 491 26.49 13.92 -20.25
C GLU A 491 26.26 15.21 -21.06
N GLU A 492 25.65 15.11 -22.25
CA GLU A 492 25.22 16.30 -23.00
C GLU A 492 24.13 17.08 -22.24
N ILE A 493 23.14 16.40 -21.66
CA ILE A 493 22.08 17.00 -20.85
C ILE A 493 22.65 17.79 -19.66
N ARG A 494 23.67 17.27 -18.97
CA ARG A 494 24.33 17.96 -17.84
C ARG A 494 24.94 19.31 -18.26
N GLY A 495 25.31 19.47 -19.52
CA GLY A 495 25.76 20.74 -20.10
C GLY A 495 24.68 21.84 -20.11
N PHE A 496 23.40 21.48 -20.02
CA PHE A 496 22.27 22.43 -20.02
C PHE A 496 21.94 23.01 -18.65
N TRP A 497 22.85 22.96 -17.67
CA TRP A 497 22.69 23.70 -16.42
C TRP A 497 22.37 25.19 -16.69
N ASN A 498 21.58 25.81 -15.81
CA ASN A 498 21.02 27.13 -16.01
C ASN A 498 21.21 28.01 -14.76
N PRO A 499 22.23 28.90 -14.75
CA PRO A 499 22.49 29.79 -13.61
C PRO A 499 21.39 30.82 -13.39
N ARG A 500 20.52 31.06 -14.37
CA ARG A 500 19.41 32.02 -14.23
C ARG A 500 18.34 31.44 -13.32
N THR A 501 17.99 30.16 -13.50
CA THR A 501 16.90 29.48 -12.77
C THR A 501 17.37 28.69 -11.55
N GLY A 502 18.67 28.46 -11.42
CA GLY A 502 19.24 27.57 -10.41
C GLY A 502 19.09 26.09 -10.76
N TYR A 503 18.67 25.75 -11.98
CA TYR A 503 18.65 24.37 -12.45
C TYR A 503 20.08 23.88 -12.67
N ASP A 504 20.56 23.02 -11.78
CA ASP A 504 21.94 22.57 -11.76
C ASP A 504 22.02 21.05 -11.58
N MET A 505 22.55 20.36 -12.58
CA MET A 505 22.78 18.90 -12.54
C MET A 505 24.24 18.56 -12.78
N ARG A 506 25.16 19.53 -12.67
CA ARG A 506 26.57 19.32 -13.00
C ARG A 506 27.21 18.23 -12.13
N GLY A 507 26.77 18.08 -10.87
CA GLY A 507 27.23 17.05 -9.94
C GLY A 507 26.58 15.67 -10.11
N ALA A 508 25.53 15.54 -10.92
CA ALA A 508 24.68 14.35 -10.98
C ALA A 508 25.11 13.30 -12.02
N SER A 509 26.41 13.02 -12.18
CA SER A 509 26.91 12.06 -13.20
C SER A 509 26.29 10.65 -13.05
N TYR A 510 26.30 9.83 -14.12
CA TYR A 510 25.87 8.43 -14.04
C TYR A 510 26.61 7.66 -12.94
N ALA A 511 27.93 7.86 -12.82
CA ALA A 511 28.72 7.27 -11.75
C ALA A 511 28.21 7.67 -10.35
N ARG A 512 27.74 8.91 -10.17
CA ARG A 512 27.12 9.38 -8.93
C ARG A 512 25.74 8.77 -8.73
N LEU A 513 24.90 8.75 -9.76
CA LEU A 513 23.54 8.21 -9.69
C LEU A 513 23.50 6.70 -9.44
N ARG A 514 24.51 5.94 -9.88
CA ARG A 514 24.69 4.52 -9.54
C ARG A 514 24.91 4.28 -8.03
N GLN A 515 25.41 5.29 -7.30
CA GLN A 515 25.59 5.21 -5.84
C GLN A 515 24.30 5.54 -5.08
N GLY A 516 23.37 6.27 -5.70
CA GLY A 516 22.10 6.64 -5.11
C GLY A 516 21.48 7.87 -5.78
N PRO A 517 20.19 8.11 -5.53
CA PRO A 517 19.47 9.22 -6.13
C PRO A 517 19.90 10.57 -5.54
N VAL A 518 19.96 11.60 -6.38
CA VAL A 518 20.31 12.98 -5.99
C VAL A 518 19.13 13.90 -6.26
N GLN A 519 19.05 15.05 -5.60
CA GLN A 519 18.02 16.05 -5.86
C GLN A 519 18.71 17.27 -6.47
N TRP A 520 18.25 17.79 -7.60
CA TRP A 520 18.79 19.03 -8.15
C TRP A 520 18.15 20.22 -7.41
N PRO A 521 18.84 21.35 -7.15
CA PRO A 521 20.19 21.71 -7.61
C PRO A 521 21.28 20.82 -7.00
N CYS A 522 22.19 20.36 -7.85
CA CYS A 522 23.31 19.47 -7.54
C CYS A 522 24.56 20.02 -8.25
N PRO A 523 25.25 21.01 -7.65
CA PRO A 523 26.47 21.59 -8.21
C PRO A 523 27.63 20.58 -8.21
N PRO A 524 28.77 20.90 -8.86
CA PRO A 524 29.99 20.10 -8.70
C PRO A 524 30.39 20.02 -7.22
N GLU A 525 30.93 18.86 -6.80
CA GLU A 525 31.38 18.64 -5.41
C GLU A 525 30.27 18.73 -4.35
N ASP A 526 29.00 18.57 -4.75
CA ASP A 526 27.86 18.48 -3.84
C ASP A 526 28.10 17.50 -2.68
N SER A 527 27.83 17.95 -1.46
CA SER A 527 28.10 17.22 -0.22
C SER A 527 27.22 15.97 -0.05
N GLY A 528 26.19 15.81 -0.88
CA GLY A 528 25.20 14.75 -0.77
C GLY A 528 24.11 15.02 0.27
N GLU A 529 24.00 16.26 0.76
CA GLU A 529 22.90 16.68 1.63
C GLU A 529 21.55 16.55 0.89
N ARG A 530 20.56 15.98 1.58
CA ARG A 530 19.20 15.83 1.04
C ARG A 530 18.38 17.08 1.34
N ASN A 531 17.39 17.35 0.49
CA ASN A 531 16.52 18.53 0.55
C ASN A 531 17.24 19.88 0.31
N PRO A 532 17.98 20.07 -0.82
CA PRO A 532 18.49 21.38 -1.19
C PRO A 532 17.36 22.41 -1.29
N ILE A 533 17.46 23.44 -0.44
CA ILE A 533 16.57 24.59 -0.44
C ILE A 533 16.80 25.41 -1.72
N ARG A 534 15.75 25.59 -2.52
CA ARG A 534 15.82 26.38 -3.74
C ARG A 534 15.87 27.88 -3.46
N TYR A 535 16.39 28.60 -4.44
CA TYR A 535 16.46 30.07 -4.50
C TYR A 535 17.39 30.73 -3.48
N LEU A 536 18.22 29.95 -2.77
CA LEU A 536 19.28 30.50 -1.94
C LEU A 536 20.23 31.36 -2.79
N ASN A 537 20.53 32.56 -2.29
CA ASN A 537 21.38 33.53 -2.97
C ASN A 537 22.83 33.41 -2.49
N ASP A 538 23.44 32.25 -2.70
CA ASP A 538 24.79 31.89 -2.19
C ASP A 538 25.89 31.92 -3.25
N GLY A 539 25.53 32.07 -4.53
CA GLY A 539 26.49 32.07 -5.64
C GLY A 539 26.86 30.68 -6.17
N VAL A 540 26.26 29.59 -5.67
CA VAL A 540 26.68 28.21 -5.98
C VAL A 540 26.03 27.68 -7.26
N SER A 541 24.70 27.57 -7.27
CA SER A 541 23.91 27.10 -8.43
C SER A 541 23.26 28.24 -9.22
N GLN A 542 23.39 29.47 -8.74
CA GLN A 542 23.00 30.70 -9.44
C GLN A 542 23.99 31.82 -9.17
N GLY A 543 23.99 32.87 -10.00
CA GLY A 543 24.82 34.05 -9.76
C GLY A 543 24.39 34.81 -8.50
N LEU A 544 25.37 35.25 -7.70
CA LEU A 544 25.13 36.05 -6.49
C LEU A 544 24.47 37.39 -6.87
N HIS A 545 23.29 37.64 -6.31
CA HIS A 545 22.58 38.90 -6.46
C HIS A 545 22.92 39.84 -5.31
N VAL A 546 23.35 41.06 -5.64
CA VAL A 546 23.50 42.18 -4.72
C VAL A 546 22.45 43.23 -5.12
N SER A 547 21.64 43.67 -4.16
CA SER A 547 20.63 44.71 -4.36
C SER A 547 21.27 46.08 -4.59
N GLU A 548 20.49 47.04 -5.10
CA GLU A 548 20.99 48.38 -5.46
C GLU A 548 21.60 49.14 -4.26
N ASP A 549 21.15 48.84 -3.05
CA ASP A 549 21.65 49.41 -1.79
C ASP A 549 22.89 48.69 -1.23
N GLY A 550 23.41 47.69 -1.95
CA GLY A 550 24.57 46.89 -1.55
C GLY A 550 24.24 45.71 -0.64
N THR A 551 22.96 45.47 -0.30
CA THR A 551 22.56 44.31 0.50
C THR A 551 22.57 43.02 -0.31
N ILE A 552 22.78 41.89 0.36
CA ILE A 552 22.71 40.55 -0.24
C ILE A 552 21.49 39.85 0.39
N PRO A 553 20.34 39.84 -0.29
CA PRO A 553 19.15 39.19 0.26
C PRO A 553 19.39 37.68 0.36
N ARG A 554 18.80 37.03 1.37
CA ARG A 554 18.97 35.58 1.59
C ARG A 554 18.49 34.74 0.40
N LEU A 555 17.40 35.17 -0.23
CA LEU A 555 16.79 34.52 -1.37
C LEU A 555 16.87 35.42 -2.60
N ALA A 556 17.09 34.83 -3.76
CA ALA A 556 17.00 35.48 -5.05
C ALA A 556 16.23 34.59 -6.03
N PHE A 557 15.01 35.02 -6.36
CA PHE A 557 14.13 34.30 -7.27
C PHE A 557 14.55 34.55 -8.72
N PRO A 558 14.39 33.58 -9.63
CA PRO A 558 14.72 33.71 -11.06
C PRO A 558 13.75 34.60 -11.87
N THR A 559 13.22 35.66 -11.26
CA THR A 559 12.41 36.69 -11.92
C THR A 559 13.30 37.87 -12.31
N PRO A 560 12.86 38.76 -13.23
CA PRO A 560 13.63 39.95 -13.60
C PRO A 560 14.02 40.85 -12.41
N SER A 561 13.14 40.97 -11.40
CA SER A 561 13.40 41.76 -10.19
C SER A 561 14.12 41.00 -9.08
N ARG A 562 14.43 39.71 -9.30
CA ARG A 562 14.99 38.79 -8.30
C ARG A 562 14.09 38.50 -7.10
N ARG A 563 12.81 38.90 -7.17
CA ARG A 563 11.78 38.74 -6.13
C ARG A 563 10.61 37.90 -6.65
N ALA A 564 10.00 37.08 -5.81
CA ALA A 564 8.79 36.32 -6.16
C ALA A 564 7.61 37.26 -6.46
N VAL A 565 6.63 36.81 -7.25
CA VAL A 565 5.55 37.66 -7.76
C VAL A 565 4.20 37.21 -7.22
N PHE A 566 3.50 38.12 -6.54
CA PHE A 566 2.08 38.01 -6.27
C PHE A 566 1.27 38.27 -7.53
N HIS A 567 0.25 37.44 -7.78
CA HIS A 567 -0.66 37.61 -8.91
C HIS A 567 -2.11 37.74 -8.42
N ALA A 568 -2.75 38.88 -8.68
CA ALA A 568 -4.17 39.10 -8.39
C ALA A 568 -5.04 38.39 -9.44
N ARG A 569 -5.29 37.09 -9.25
CA ARG A 569 -6.03 36.23 -10.18
C ARG A 569 -7.51 36.17 -9.79
N ALA A 570 -8.35 36.90 -10.51
CA ALA A 570 -9.79 36.88 -10.26
C ALA A 570 -10.40 35.50 -10.55
N HIS A 571 -11.40 35.10 -9.77
CA HIS A 571 -12.22 33.91 -10.07
C HIS A 571 -12.85 34.04 -11.46
N ARG A 572 -12.89 32.91 -12.17
CA ARG A 572 -13.53 32.77 -13.48
C ARG A 572 -14.25 31.43 -13.51
N ASP A 573 -15.43 31.42 -14.12
CA ASP A 573 -16.15 30.17 -14.30
C ASP A 573 -15.41 29.26 -15.31
N PRO A 574 -15.61 27.94 -15.21
CA PRO A 574 -15.15 26.98 -16.21
C PRO A 574 -15.59 27.36 -17.63
N ALA A 575 -14.85 26.90 -18.64
CA ALA A 575 -15.17 27.22 -20.03
C ALA A 575 -16.48 26.59 -20.50
N GLU A 576 -16.86 25.45 -19.91
CA GLU A 576 -18.13 24.78 -20.16
C GLU A 576 -18.92 24.59 -18.86
N THR A 577 -19.96 25.40 -18.67
CA THR A 577 -20.88 25.29 -17.53
C THR A 577 -22.14 24.49 -17.87
N PRO A 578 -22.82 23.87 -16.89
CA PRO A 578 -24.12 23.24 -17.09
C PRO A 578 -25.16 24.20 -17.65
N GLY A 579 -26.04 23.70 -18.52
CA GLY A 579 -27.10 24.52 -19.13
C GLY A 579 -28.13 23.68 -19.87
N ASP A 580 -28.97 24.34 -20.66
CA ASP A 580 -30.07 23.70 -21.40
C ASP A 580 -29.56 22.51 -22.25
N GLY A 581 -30.06 21.32 -21.94
CA GLY A 581 -29.69 20.06 -22.60
C GLY A 581 -28.54 19.28 -21.95
N TYR A 582 -27.68 19.91 -21.13
CA TYR A 582 -26.53 19.28 -20.46
C TYR A 582 -26.43 19.77 -18.99
N PRO A 583 -27.31 19.28 -18.09
CA PRO A 583 -27.49 19.86 -16.76
C PRO A 583 -26.46 19.40 -15.71
N MET A 584 -25.61 18.42 -16.01
CA MET A 584 -24.68 17.80 -15.06
C MET A 584 -23.24 18.22 -15.34
N VAL A 585 -22.42 18.34 -14.30
CA VAL A 585 -20.95 18.44 -14.44
C VAL A 585 -20.33 17.05 -14.33
N LEU A 586 -19.64 16.60 -15.38
CA LEU A 586 -18.79 15.42 -15.34
C LEU A 586 -17.38 15.80 -14.86
N ASN A 587 -16.93 15.09 -13.83
CA ASN A 587 -15.53 15.03 -13.40
C ASN A 587 -14.93 13.66 -13.80
N THR A 588 -13.65 13.64 -14.18
CA THR A 588 -12.95 12.41 -14.55
C THR A 588 -11.76 12.13 -13.64
N GLY A 589 -11.44 10.86 -13.37
CA GLY A 589 -10.32 10.53 -12.48
C GLY A 589 -9.73 9.14 -12.63
N ARG A 590 -9.06 8.70 -11.56
CA ARG A 590 -8.24 7.48 -11.54
C ARG A 590 -8.66 6.58 -10.38
N LEU A 591 -8.41 5.28 -10.56
CA LEU A 591 -8.56 4.24 -9.55
C LEU A 591 -7.18 3.77 -9.08
N GLN A 592 -7.11 3.30 -7.84
CA GLN A 592 -5.83 2.93 -7.21
C GLN A 592 -5.08 1.82 -7.95
N HIS A 593 -5.77 0.87 -8.57
CA HIS A 593 -5.13 -0.33 -9.15
C HIS A 593 -4.85 -0.21 -10.65
N HIS A 594 -5.32 0.85 -11.30
CA HIS A 594 -5.16 1.02 -12.74
C HIS A 594 -4.26 2.20 -13.11
N TRP A 595 -3.28 1.94 -13.97
CA TRP A 595 -2.43 2.98 -14.55
C TRP A 595 -2.97 3.36 -15.92
N HIS A 596 -3.51 4.59 -16.00
CA HIS A 596 -3.97 5.20 -17.25
C HIS A 596 -4.81 4.22 -18.09
N THR A 597 -4.42 3.91 -19.32
CA THR A 597 -5.28 3.27 -20.32
C THR A 597 -5.26 1.74 -20.28
N LEU A 598 -4.98 1.13 -19.13
CA LEU A 598 -4.96 -0.33 -18.89
C LEU A 598 -3.97 -1.16 -19.74
N THR A 599 -3.14 -0.53 -20.57
CA THR A 599 -2.16 -1.24 -21.42
C THR A 599 -1.12 -1.99 -20.60
N LYS A 600 -0.85 -1.55 -19.37
CA LYS A 600 0.02 -2.23 -18.41
C LYS A 600 -0.80 -2.98 -17.35
N THR A 601 -1.48 -2.24 -16.47
CA THR A 601 -2.15 -2.80 -15.30
C THR A 601 -3.35 -3.70 -15.62
N GLY A 602 -4.02 -3.50 -16.76
CA GLY A 602 -5.13 -4.36 -17.18
C GLY A 602 -4.70 -5.78 -17.57
N ARG A 603 -3.40 -6.05 -17.67
CA ARG A 603 -2.86 -7.41 -17.90
C ARG A 603 -2.54 -8.15 -16.61
N ILE A 604 -2.61 -7.45 -15.47
CA ILE A 604 -2.29 -8.02 -14.17
C ILE A 604 -3.60 -8.46 -13.52
N LYS A 605 -3.91 -9.75 -13.61
CA LYS A 605 -5.19 -10.34 -13.15
C LYS A 605 -5.55 -9.96 -11.71
N THR A 606 -4.55 -9.82 -10.84
CA THR A 606 -4.75 -9.41 -9.44
C THR A 606 -5.24 -7.97 -9.32
N LEU A 607 -4.73 -7.05 -10.14
CA LEU A 607 -5.18 -5.65 -10.18
C LEU A 607 -6.53 -5.51 -10.87
N GLU A 608 -6.73 -6.25 -11.97
CA GLU A 608 -8.00 -6.30 -12.70
C GLU A 608 -9.15 -6.74 -11.80
N ARG A 609 -8.98 -7.80 -11.01
CA ARG A 609 -9.97 -8.25 -10.03
C ARG A 609 -10.38 -7.21 -9.00
N LEU A 610 -9.48 -6.28 -8.63
CA LEU A 610 -9.79 -5.26 -7.62
C LEU A 610 -10.61 -4.10 -8.20
N HIS A 611 -10.55 -3.85 -9.51
CA HIS A 611 -11.39 -2.88 -10.21
C HIS A 611 -11.72 -3.40 -11.63
N PRO A 612 -12.65 -4.35 -11.79
CA PRO A 612 -12.82 -5.07 -13.04
C PRO A 612 -13.52 -4.27 -14.14
N SER A 613 -14.36 -3.31 -13.77
CA SER A 613 -15.28 -2.64 -14.70
C SER A 613 -15.23 -1.11 -14.61
N PRO A 614 -15.52 -0.41 -15.73
CA PRO A 614 -15.77 1.03 -15.71
C PRO A 614 -17.07 1.32 -14.97
N PHE A 615 -17.27 2.59 -14.56
CA PHE A 615 -18.53 3.04 -13.97
C PHE A 615 -18.72 4.55 -14.12
N VAL A 616 -19.95 5.03 -13.90
CA VAL A 616 -20.25 6.43 -13.63
C VAL A 616 -20.92 6.54 -12.26
N GLU A 617 -20.28 7.29 -11.37
CA GLU A 617 -20.76 7.56 -10.01
C GLU A 617 -21.75 8.73 -10.05
N ILE A 618 -22.96 8.53 -9.53
CA ILE A 618 -24.09 9.46 -9.59
C ILE A 618 -24.68 9.63 -8.19
N HIS A 619 -25.02 10.88 -7.81
CA HIS A 619 -25.63 11.16 -6.51
C HIS A 619 -27.05 10.57 -6.42
N PRO A 620 -27.47 10.00 -5.27
CA PRO A 620 -28.80 9.37 -5.11
C PRO A 620 -29.98 10.25 -5.53
N ARG A 621 -29.93 11.55 -5.22
CA ARG A 621 -30.96 12.53 -5.62
C ARG A 621 -31.08 12.67 -7.14
N ASP A 622 -29.96 12.71 -7.84
CA ASP A 622 -29.96 12.89 -9.30
C ASP A 622 -30.38 11.59 -9.98
N ALA A 623 -29.90 10.45 -9.47
CA ALA A 623 -30.32 9.12 -9.92
C ALA A 623 -31.84 8.94 -9.83
N ALA A 624 -32.44 9.30 -8.69
CA ALA A 624 -33.89 9.27 -8.50
C ALA A 624 -34.64 10.22 -9.47
N THR A 625 -34.08 11.40 -9.73
CA THR A 625 -34.68 12.38 -10.66
C THR A 625 -34.61 11.91 -12.12
N LEU A 626 -33.53 11.20 -12.48
CA LEU A 626 -33.26 10.74 -13.84
C LEU A 626 -33.81 9.33 -14.12
N GLY A 627 -34.36 8.64 -13.10
CA GLY A 627 -34.82 7.26 -13.23
C GLY A 627 -33.69 6.26 -13.48
N ILE A 628 -32.51 6.50 -12.88
CA ILE A 628 -31.34 5.64 -12.98
C ILE A 628 -31.19 4.84 -11.67
N THR A 629 -30.98 3.54 -11.78
CA THR A 629 -30.74 2.64 -10.64
C THR A 629 -29.34 2.04 -10.67
N GLU A 630 -28.92 1.42 -9.57
CA GLU A 630 -27.60 0.77 -9.44
C GLU A 630 -27.39 -0.26 -10.57
N GLY A 631 -26.23 -0.21 -11.24
CA GLY A 631 -25.88 -1.13 -12.32
C GLY A 631 -26.50 -0.83 -13.69
N ASP A 632 -27.40 0.14 -13.82
CA ASP A 632 -27.95 0.55 -15.11
C ASP A 632 -26.85 1.07 -16.02
N ILE A 633 -26.86 0.67 -17.30
CA ILE A 633 -26.00 1.26 -18.31
C ILE A 633 -26.55 2.64 -18.66
N VAL A 634 -25.76 3.67 -18.35
CA VAL A 634 -26.09 5.08 -18.58
C VAL A 634 -25.38 5.58 -19.83
N ASP A 635 -26.14 6.17 -20.74
CA ASP A 635 -25.62 6.99 -21.84
C ASP A 635 -25.26 8.36 -21.30
N ILE A 636 -23.96 8.67 -21.36
CA ILE A 636 -23.36 9.93 -20.96
C ILE A 636 -23.09 10.69 -22.25
N ALA A 637 -23.78 11.81 -22.46
CA ALA A 637 -23.67 12.59 -23.68
C ALA A 637 -23.19 14.02 -23.39
N SER A 638 -22.32 14.55 -24.26
CA SER A 638 -21.95 15.97 -24.27
C SER A 638 -22.15 16.55 -25.67
N ARG A 639 -21.69 17.79 -25.89
CA ARG A 639 -21.68 18.42 -27.22
C ARG A 639 -20.76 17.72 -28.22
N ARG A 640 -19.83 16.87 -27.75
CA ARG A 640 -18.75 16.28 -28.54
C ARG A 640 -19.00 14.82 -28.91
N GLY A 641 -19.70 14.08 -28.05
CA GLY A 641 -19.91 12.64 -28.26
C GLY A 641 -20.66 11.99 -27.11
N THR A 642 -20.54 10.67 -27.04
CA THR A 642 -21.22 9.82 -26.06
C THR A 642 -20.30 8.74 -25.50
N ALA A 643 -20.54 8.33 -24.26
CA ALA A 643 -19.94 7.16 -23.63
C ALA A 643 -21.01 6.39 -22.84
N GLU A 644 -20.85 5.08 -22.69
CA GLU A 644 -21.79 4.24 -21.95
C GLU A 644 -21.07 3.53 -20.81
N LEU A 645 -21.50 3.79 -19.58
CA LEU A 645 -20.91 3.18 -18.38
C LEU A 645 -22.02 2.75 -17.40
N PRO A 646 -21.80 1.69 -16.61
CA PRO A 646 -22.75 1.32 -15.57
C PRO A 646 -22.77 2.35 -14.43
N ALA A 647 -23.96 2.62 -13.91
CA ALA A 647 -24.16 3.52 -12.79
C ALA A 647 -23.70 2.88 -11.48
N ILE A 648 -22.99 3.67 -10.66
CA ILE A 648 -22.83 3.45 -9.22
C ILE A 648 -23.51 4.60 -8.49
N ILE A 649 -24.42 4.29 -7.56
CA ILE A 649 -25.17 5.30 -6.82
C ILE A 649 -24.45 5.59 -5.50
N SER A 650 -23.96 6.82 -5.33
CA SER A 650 -23.18 7.20 -4.14
C SER A 650 -23.30 8.69 -3.81
N ASP A 651 -23.36 9.03 -2.53
CA ASP A 651 -23.34 10.41 -2.03
C ASP A 651 -21.92 11.02 -1.99
N ARG A 652 -20.90 10.30 -2.45
CA ARG A 652 -19.52 10.80 -2.57
C ARG A 652 -19.38 11.93 -3.57
N VAL A 653 -20.24 11.99 -4.58
CA VAL A 653 -20.33 13.09 -5.56
C VAL A 653 -21.44 14.06 -5.16
N LYS A 654 -21.28 15.36 -5.38
CA LYS A 654 -22.33 16.36 -5.09
C LYS A 654 -23.52 16.26 -6.05
N PRO A 655 -24.75 16.62 -5.64
CA PRO A 655 -25.87 16.78 -6.58
C PRO A 655 -25.52 17.72 -7.74
N GLY A 656 -25.99 17.39 -8.94
CA GLY A 656 -25.66 18.09 -10.18
C GLY A 656 -24.29 17.74 -10.75
N SER A 657 -23.57 16.79 -10.14
CA SER A 657 -22.25 16.32 -10.60
C SER A 657 -22.21 14.80 -10.72
N CYS A 658 -21.36 14.29 -11.61
CA CYS A 658 -21.06 12.87 -11.74
C CYS A 658 -19.56 12.65 -11.95
N PHE A 659 -19.12 11.41 -11.72
CA PHE A 659 -17.71 11.05 -11.85
C PHE A 659 -17.51 9.76 -12.65
N ALA A 660 -16.50 9.72 -13.51
CA ALA A 660 -16.10 8.49 -14.18
C ALA A 660 -14.56 8.33 -14.26
N PRO A 661 -14.01 7.13 -14.01
CA PRO A 661 -12.61 6.83 -14.28
C PRO A 661 -12.35 6.70 -15.79
N PHE A 662 -11.20 7.17 -16.27
CA PHE A 662 -10.90 7.20 -17.72
C PHE A 662 -10.16 5.96 -18.26
N HIS A 663 -10.02 4.90 -17.45
CA HIS A 663 -9.10 3.81 -17.74
C HIS A 663 -9.48 2.98 -18.98
N TRP A 664 -10.77 2.71 -19.16
CA TRP A 664 -11.31 1.87 -20.23
C TRP A 664 -11.46 2.64 -21.55
N ASN A 665 -11.22 1.95 -22.66
CA ASN A 665 -11.30 2.49 -24.00
C ASN A 665 -11.65 1.39 -25.02
N ASP A 666 -11.52 1.69 -26.31
CA ASP A 666 -11.91 0.79 -27.42
C ASP A 666 -11.21 -0.58 -27.36
N ALA A 667 -10.03 -0.67 -26.73
CA ALA A 667 -9.34 -1.95 -26.53
C ALA A 667 -10.04 -2.87 -25.51
N GLN A 668 -10.98 -2.35 -24.70
CA GLN A 668 -11.78 -3.12 -23.73
C GLN A 668 -13.24 -3.25 -24.15
N GLY A 669 -13.74 -2.35 -24.98
CA GLY A 669 -15.12 -2.41 -25.48
C GLY A 669 -15.58 -1.10 -26.12
N PRO A 670 -16.65 -1.15 -26.93
CA PRO A 670 -17.18 0.02 -27.59
C PRO A 670 -17.76 1.02 -26.57
N ARG A 671 -17.61 2.32 -26.86
CA ARG A 671 -18.19 3.43 -26.08
C ARG A 671 -17.77 3.51 -24.60
N LEU A 672 -16.71 2.82 -24.19
CA LEU A 672 -16.20 2.89 -22.81
C LEU A 672 -15.30 4.10 -22.54
N ALA A 673 -14.77 4.74 -23.58
CA ALA A 673 -13.81 5.83 -23.45
C ALA A 673 -14.48 7.15 -23.02
N ILE A 674 -14.44 7.47 -21.73
CA ILE A 674 -15.06 8.70 -21.20
C ILE A 674 -14.51 10.00 -21.82
N ASN A 675 -13.28 9.99 -22.34
CA ASN A 675 -12.72 11.14 -23.05
C ASN A 675 -13.42 11.45 -24.40
N ALA A 676 -14.42 10.66 -24.80
CA ALA A 676 -15.37 11.01 -25.86
C ALA A 676 -16.26 12.19 -25.49
N VAL A 677 -16.51 12.42 -24.20
CA VAL A 677 -17.43 13.46 -23.73
C VAL A 677 -16.73 14.65 -23.08
N THR A 678 -15.44 14.57 -22.76
CA THR A 678 -14.70 15.63 -22.07
C THR A 678 -14.46 16.85 -22.95
N ASN A 679 -14.51 18.04 -22.36
CA ASN A 679 -14.26 19.31 -23.05
C ASN A 679 -12.78 19.45 -23.41
N ASP A 680 -12.51 20.14 -24.52
CA ASP A 680 -11.20 20.40 -25.08
C ASP A 680 -10.79 21.88 -24.95
N ALA A 681 -11.48 22.64 -24.09
CA ALA A 681 -11.05 23.98 -23.73
C ALA A 681 -9.75 23.93 -22.93
N VAL A 682 -8.86 24.89 -23.15
CA VAL A 682 -7.53 24.92 -22.55
C VAL A 682 -7.29 26.18 -21.73
N ASP A 683 -6.43 26.07 -20.73
CA ASP A 683 -5.85 27.22 -20.05
C ASP A 683 -5.02 28.05 -21.05
N PRO A 684 -5.23 29.37 -21.15
CA PRO A 684 -4.60 30.19 -22.18
C PRO A 684 -3.08 30.37 -22.00
N ASP A 685 -2.56 30.19 -20.78
CA ASP A 685 -1.14 30.37 -20.47
C ASP A 685 -0.36 29.05 -20.64
N SER A 686 -0.94 27.95 -20.17
CA SER A 686 -0.30 26.62 -20.14
C SER A 686 -0.76 25.67 -21.24
N LEU A 687 -1.88 25.98 -21.91
CA LEU A 687 -2.49 25.19 -22.97
C LEU A 687 -2.96 23.80 -22.49
N GLN A 688 -3.13 23.64 -21.17
CA GLN A 688 -3.61 22.42 -20.54
C GLN A 688 -5.13 22.34 -20.60
N PRO A 689 -5.72 21.21 -21.04
CA PRO A 689 -7.17 21.06 -21.16
C PRO A 689 -7.93 20.86 -19.84
N GLU A 690 -9.19 21.28 -19.83
CA GLU A 690 -10.14 21.24 -18.70
C GLU A 690 -10.90 19.91 -18.59
N PHE A 691 -10.19 18.83 -18.23
CA PHE A 691 -10.80 17.51 -18.03
C PHE A 691 -11.76 17.41 -16.83
N LYS A 692 -11.66 18.33 -15.86
CA LYS A 692 -12.32 18.20 -14.55
C LYS A 692 -13.72 18.79 -14.51
N VAL A 693 -14.10 19.56 -15.53
CA VAL A 693 -15.43 20.13 -15.68
C VAL A 693 -15.86 19.90 -17.12
N SER A 694 -16.91 19.12 -17.35
CA SER A 694 -17.52 19.01 -18.67
C SER A 694 -19.02 18.93 -18.51
N ALA A 695 -19.78 19.74 -19.25
CA ALA A 695 -21.23 19.68 -19.18
C ALA A 695 -21.73 18.44 -19.92
N VAL A 696 -22.48 17.59 -19.23
CA VAL A 696 -23.04 16.36 -19.77
C VAL A 696 -24.52 16.22 -19.43
N MET A 697 -25.18 15.30 -20.13
CA MET A 697 -26.44 14.74 -19.71
C MET A 697 -26.32 13.23 -19.51
N LEU A 698 -27.15 12.70 -18.63
CA LEU A 698 -27.20 11.28 -18.31
C LEU A 698 -28.57 10.75 -18.71
N ARG A 699 -28.62 9.61 -19.41
CA ARG A 699 -29.86 8.93 -19.78
C ARG A 699 -29.75 7.43 -19.48
N PRO A 700 -30.73 6.80 -18.81
CA PRO A 700 -30.77 5.35 -18.74
C PRO A 700 -30.96 4.77 -20.15
N THR A 701 -30.21 3.72 -20.49
CA THR A 701 -30.36 3.05 -21.81
C THR A 701 -31.42 1.94 -21.80
N GLY A 702 -31.97 1.61 -20.63
CA GLY A 702 -32.83 0.45 -20.42
C GLY A 702 -32.09 -0.90 -20.40
N ARG A 703 -30.75 -0.88 -20.52
CA ARG A 703 -29.88 -2.03 -20.28
C ARG A 703 -29.28 -1.92 -18.89
N THR A 704 -29.10 -3.05 -18.24
CA THR A 704 -28.42 -3.16 -16.94
C THR A 704 -27.26 -4.13 -17.13
N VAL A 705 -26.17 -3.95 -16.38
CA VAL A 705 -25.08 -4.94 -16.39
C VAL A 705 -25.64 -6.28 -15.91
N VAL A 706 -25.70 -7.25 -16.81
CA VAL A 706 -25.82 -8.65 -16.41
C VAL A 706 -24.41 -9.07 -16.01
N HIS A 707 -24.15 -9.17 -14.71
CA HIS A 707 -22.90 -9.77 -14.26
C HIS A 707 -22.87 -11.23 -14.75
N GLU A 708 -22.13 -11.50 -15.83
CA GLU A 708 -21.56 -12.84 -16.02
C GLU A 708 -20.54 -13.03 -14.89
N VAL A 709 -21.05 -13.49 -13.76
CA VAL A 709 -20.23 -14.14 -12.75
C VAL A 709 -19.49 -15.26 -13.50
N LEU A 710 -18.17 -15.32 -13.38
CA LEU A 710 -17.43 -16.54 -13.72
C LEU A 710 -18.04 -17.65 -12.86
N ASP A 711 -18.98 -18.39 -13.43
CA ASP A 711 -19.71 -19.47 -12.78
C ASP A 711 -18.70 -20.56 -12.37
N ARG A 712 -18.20 -20.45 -11.15
CA ARG A 712 -18.16 -21.64 -10.32
C ARG A 712 -19.63 -21.92 -9.98
N PRO A 713 -20.20 -23.08 -10.34
CA PRO A 713 -21.57 -23.39 -9.96
C PRO A 713 -21.68 -23.24 -8.44
N ALA A 714 -22.65 -22.43 -8.00
CA ALA A 714 -22.88 -22.17 -6.58
C ALA A 714 -23.08 -23.50 -5.85
N GLN A 715 -22.40 -23.68 -4.72
CA GLN A 715 -22.61 -24.84 -3.88
C GLN A 715 -23.96 -24.67 -3.16
N ALA A 716 -24.83 -25.68 -3.23
CA ALA A 716 -26.10 -25.64 -2.53
C ALA A 716 -25.87 -25.80 -1.01
N LEU A 717 -25.86 -24.68 -0.28
CA LEU A 717 -25.73 -24.65 1.18
C LEU A 717 -27.07 -24.84 1.92
N GLY A 718 -28.19 -24.90 1.19
CA GLY A 718 -29.55 -25.03 1.75
C GLY A 718 -30.08 -23.75 2.39
N ASP A 719 -31.26 -23.83 3.00
CA ASP A 719 -31.98 -22.67 3.58
C ASP A 719 -31.26 -22.07 4.81
N ILE A 720 -30.54 -22.89 5.59
CA ILE A 720 -29.79 -22.46 6.77
C ILE A 720 -28.35 -22.97 6.66
N ALA A 721 -27.37 -22.06 6.79
CA ALA A 721 -25.95 -22.40 6.73
C ALA A 721 -25.20 -21.87 7.95
N ILE A 722 -24.31 -22.68 8.50
CA ILE A 722 -23.40 -22.35 9.59
C ILE A 722 -22.00 -22.23 9.00
N LEU A 723 -21.46 -21.01 8.98
CA LEU A 723 -20.13 -20.71 8.49
C LEU A 723 -19.18 -20.46 9.66
N TRP A 724 -18.00 -21.08 9.62
CA TRP A 724 -17.04 -20.92 10.72
C TRP A 724 -15.60 -20.66 10.26
N THR A 725 -14.84 -19.98 11.11
CA THR A 725 -13.39 -19.77 10.93
C THR A 725 -12.65 -19.84 12.27
N SER A 726 -11.53 -20.57 12.28
CA SER A 726 -10.83 -20.96 13.52
C SER A 726 -9.33 -21.18 13.26
N GLN A 727 -8.47 -20.57 14.07
CA GLN A 727 -7.02 -20.90 14.05
C GLN A 727 -6.67 -22.09 14.95
N THR A 728 -7.34 -22.20 16.11
CA THR A 728 -7.01 -23.18 17.16
C THR A 728 -8.09 -24.26 17.36
N GLY A 729 -9.09 -24.33 16.47
CA GLY A 729 -10.18 -25.31 16.52
C GLY A 729 -11.35 -24.98 17.48
N ASN A 730 -11.27 -23.91 18.27
CA ASN A 730 -12.31 -23.59 19.26
C ASN A 730 -13.64 -23.15 18.61
N ALA A 731 -13.58 -22.23 17.64
CA ALA A 731 -14.79 -21.76 16.94
C ALA A 731 -15.45 -22.88 16.12
N GLU A 732 -14.63 -23.78 15.55
CA GLU A 732 -15.07 -25.01 14.86
C GLU A 732 -15.84 -25.96 15.81
N THR A 733 -15.31 -26.17 17.01
CA THR A 733 -15.95 -27.02 18.03
C THR A 733 -17.31 -26.47 18.44
N VAL A 734 -17.41 -25.15 18.63
CA VAL A 734 -18.68 -24.49 18.92
C VAL A 734 -19.65 -24.60 17.74
N ALA A 735 -19.19 -24.36 16.52
CA ALA A 735 -20.01 -24.48 15.33
C ALA A 735 -20.58 -25.90 15.14
N THR A 736 -19.76 -26.92 15.41
CA THR A 736 -20.19 -28.33 15.42
C THR A 736 -21.23 -28.61 16.50
N SER A 737 -21.05 -28.04 17.69
CA SER A 737 -22.01 -28.21 18.80
C SER A 737 -23.36 -27.54 18.52
N VAL A 738 -23.34 -26.32 17.98
CA VAL A 738 -24.53 -25.57 17.56
C VAL A 738 -25.26 -26.31 16.44
N HIS A 739 -24.52 -26.85 15.46
CA HIS A 739 -25.08 -27.69 14.39
C HIS A 739 -25.81 -28.93 14.92
N GLY A 740 -25.21 -29.65 15.88
CA GLY A 740 -25.83 -30.81 16.52
C GLY A 740 -27.08 -30.46 17.33
N LEU A 741 -27.09 -29.31 18.00
CA LEU A 741 -28.25 -28.80 18.74
C LEU A 741 -29.40 -28.40 17.81
N LEU A 742 -29.10 -27.73 16.70
CA LEU A 742 -30.08 -27.42 15.65
C LEU A 742 -30.70 -28.70 15.08
N THR A 743 -29.86 -29.69 14.78
CA THR A 743 -30.31 -31.01 14.29
C THR A 743 -31.23 -31.71 15.30
N THR A 744 -30.89 -31.68 16.59
CA THR A 744 -31.72 -32.28 17.66
C THR A 744 -33.05 -31.55 17.82
N ALA A 745 -33.07 -30.24 17.59
CA ALA A 745 -34.27 -29.40 17.58
C ALA A 745 -35.12 -29.58 16.30
N GLY A 746 -34.70 -30.44 15.36
CA GLY A 746 -35.41 -30.69 14.10
C GLY A 746 -35.09 -29.69 12.97
N ILE A 747 -34.09 -28.83 13.15
CA ILE A 747 -33.70 -27.79 12.19
C ILE A 747 -32.55 -28.31 11.32
N SER A 748 -32.77 -28.39 10.01
CA SER A 748 -31.75 -28.79 9.05
C SER A 748 -30.87 -27.58 8.69
N ALA A 749 -29.56 -27.69 8.95
CA ALA A 749 -28.58 -26.67 8.58
C ALA A 749 -27.33 -27.34 7.97
N THR A 750 -26.65 -26.63 7.07
CA THR A 750 -25.34 -27.04 6.52
C THR A 750 -24.22 -26.45 7.35
N LEU A 751 -23.17 -27.21 7.66
CA LEU A 751 -21.98 -26.72 8.36
C LEU A 751 -20.80 -26.66 7.38
N THR A 752 -20.16 -25.50 7.23
CA THR A 752 -19.10 -25.30 6.23
C THR A 752 -18.03 -24.33 6.76
N ALA A 753 -16.76 -24.62 6.48
CA ALA A 753 -15.66 -23.71 6.79
C ALA A 753 -15.66 -22.52 5.82
N MET A 754 -15.24 -21.34 6.28
CA MET A 754 -15.30 -20.14 5.44
C MET A 754 -14.43 -20.24 4.18
N ASP A 755 -13.31 -20.97 4.19
CA ASP A 755 -12.45 -21.19 3.02
C ASP A 755 -13.05 -22.18 1.99
N GLU A 756 -14.09 -22.91 2.35
CA GLU A 756 -14.85 -23.80 1.47
C GLU A 756 -16.05 -23.10 0.82
N CYS A 757 -16.39 -21.89 1.29
CA CYS A 757 -17.52 -21.09 0.82
C CYS A 757 -17.04 -19.83 0.09
N ALA A 758 -17.79 -19.37 -0.91
CA ALA A 758 -17.65 -18.03 -1.47
C ALA A 758 -18.93 -17.21 -1.19
N PRO A 759 -18.87 -15.86 -1.18
CA PRO A 759 -20.06 -15.03 -0.98
C PRO A 759 -21.19 -15.29 -1.99
N VAL A 760 -20.89 -15.82 -3.19
CA VAL A 760 -21.91 -16.23 -4.17
C VAL A 760 -22.78 -17.39 -3.67
N ASP A 761 -22.24 -18.27 -2.83
CA ASP A 761 -22.96 -19.44 -2.30
C ASP A 761 -24.03 -19.05 -1.27
N LEU A 762 -23.98 -17.80 -0.77
CA LEU A 762 -25.00 -17.23 0.14
C LEU A 762 -26.31 -16.88 -0.56
N GLY A 763 -26.34 -16.85 -1.91
CA GLY A 763 -27.48 -16.33 -2.66
C GLY A 763 -28.81 -17.08 -2.47
N GLU A 764 -28.76 -18.34 -2.04
CA GLU A 764 -29.94 -19.16 -1.72
C GLU A 764 -30.11 -19.39 -0.21
N VAL A 765 -29.19 -18.89 0.61
CA VAL A 765 -29.21 -19.06 2.07
C VAL A 765 -30.19 -18.04 2.67
N ARG A 766 -31.26 -18.53 3.30
CA ARG A 766 -32.22 -17.66 4.00
C ARG A 766 -31.74 -17.26 5.39
N THR A 767 -30.94 -18.10 6.03
CA THR A 767 -30.37 -17.80 7.35
C THR A 767 -28.91 -18.25 7.46
N ALA A 768 -27.99 -17.30 7.62
CA ALA A 768 -26.58 -17.56 7.82
C ALA A 768 -26.17 -17.38 9.30
N VAL A 769 -25.53 -18.39 9.88
CA VAL A 769 -25.01 -18.38 11.25
C VAL A 769 -23.49 -18.36 11.18
N LEU A 770 -22.85 -17.26 11.56
CA LEU A 770 -21.41 -17.09 11.48
C LEU A 770 -20.78 -17.23 12.87
N ILE A 771 -19.83 -18.17 13.00
CA ILE A 771 -19.11 -18.44 14.24
C ILE A 771 -17.62 -18.25 13.98
N ALA A 772 -17.08 -17.10 14.40
CA ALA A 772 -15.78 -16.63 13.95
C ALA A 772 -14.84 -16.30 15.10
N SER A 773 -13.62 -16.87 15.08
CA SER A 773 -12.52 -16.39 15.93
C SER A 773 -11.74 -15.25 15.27
N SER A 774 -11.05 -14.44 16.07
CA SER A 774 -10.12 -13.42 15.59
C SER A 774 -8.67 -13.87 15.80
N PHE A 775 -7.76 -13.49 14.90
CA PHE A 775 -6.34 -13.82 14.94
C PHE A 775 -5.44 -12.57 14.92
N GLY A 776 -4.34 -12.61 15.67
CA GLY A 776 -3.41 -11.49 15.80
C GLY A 776 -4.07 -10.25 16.42
N GLU A 777 -3.90 -9.09 15.77
CA GLU A 777 -4.50 -7.80 16.17
C GLU A 777 -5.97 -7.65 15.70
N GLY A 778 -6.76 -8.73 15.69
CA GLY A 778 -8.20 -8.70 15.34
C GLY A 778 -8.57 -9.13 13.91
N GLY A 779 -7.63 -9.66 13.12
CA GLY A 779 -7.87 -10.09 11.73
C GLY A 779 -8.53 -11.47 11.59
N PRO A 780 -8.91 -11.88 10.36
CA PRO A 780 -9.43 -13.23 10.10
C PRO A 780 -8.36 -14.31 10.34
N PRO A 781 -8.73 -15.49 10.86
CA PRO A 781 -7.91 -16.69 10.78
C PRO A 781 -7.60 -17.10 9.34
N ASP A 782 -6.58 -17.94 9.14
CA ASP A 782 -6.12 -18.32 7.80
C ASP A 782 -7.26 -18.93 6.95
N ASN A 783 -8.12 -19.75 7.55
CA ASN A 783 -9.27 -20.38 6.89
C ASN A 783 -10.51 -19.48 6.75
N GLY A 784 -10.43 -18.19 7.12
CA GLY A 784 -11.47 -17.18 6.90
C GLY A 784 -11.02 -16.00 6.03
N ALA A 785 -9.70 -15.86 5.81
CA ALA A 785 -9.12 -14.69 5.15
C ALA A 785 -9.60 -14.52 3.69
N GLN A 786 -9.73 -15.61 2.94
CA GLN A 786 -10.18 -15.56 1.55
C GLN A 786 -11.66 -15.17 1.44
N PHE A 787 -12.52 -15.79 2.25
CA PHE A 787 -13.94 -15.46 2.32
C PHE A 787 -14.16 -14.01 2.74
N TRP A 788 -13.44 -13.54 3.77
CA TRP A 788 -13.48 -12.15 4.20
C TRP A 788 -13.08 -11.19 3.08
N SER A 789 -11.97 -11.45 2.39
CA SER A 789 -11.53 -10.61 1.28
C SER A 789 -12.55 -10.57 0.14
N ALA A 790 -13.28 -11.66 -0.10
CA ALA A 790 -14.33 -11.71 -1.10
C ALA A 790 -15.60 -10.97 -0.64
N LEU A 791 -16.05 -11.20 0.60
CA LEU A 791 -17.25 -10.58 1.17
C LEU A 791 -17.08 -9.06 1.36
N ALA A 792 -15.88 -8.60 1.73
CA ALA A 792 -15.55 -7.19 1.83
C ALA A 792 -15.68 -6.45 0.48
N GLY A 793 -15.45 -7.15 -0.63
CA GLY A 793 -15.63 -6.63 -1.99
C GLY A 793 -16.97 -6.96 -2.64
N GLU A 794 -17.86 -7.69 -1.95
CA GLU A 794 -19.16 -8.10 -2.48
C GLU A 794 -20.09 -6.88 -2.64
N THR A 795 -20.90 -6.83 -3.69
CA THR A 795 -21.84 -5.71 -3.93
C THR A 795 -23.29 -6.18 -4.03
N ARG A 796 -23.52 -7.48 -4.19
CA ARG A 796 -24.86 -8.05 -4.24
C ARG A 796 -25.55 -7.93 -2.89
N SER A 797 -26.81 -7.48 -2.93
CA SER A 797 -27.65 -7.38 -1.76
C SER A 797 -28.02 -8.77 -1.22
N LEU A 798 -27.93 -8.89 0.11
CA LEU A 798 -28.34 -10.07 0.88
C LEU A 798 -29.63 -9.78 1.67
N ASN A 799 -30.50 -8.88 1.17
CA ASN A 799 -31.77 -8.50 1.84
C ASN A 799 -32.71 -9.69 2.12
N HIS A 800 -32.59 -10.76 1.34
CA HIS A 800 -33.36 -11.99 1.52
C HIS A 800 -32.84 -12.85 2.68
N MET A 801 -31.61 -12.60 3.14
CA MET A 801 -30.90 -13.38 4.12
C MET A 801 -31.01 -12.74 5.50
N ARG A 802 -31.34 -13.55 6.49
CA ARG A 802 -31.19 -13.20 7.90
C ARG A 802 -29.86 -13.75 8.40
N TYR A 803 -29.24 -13.14 9.41
CA TYR A 803 -27.96 -13.66 9.91
C TYR A 803 -27.77 -13.55 11.43
N ALA A 804 -26.88 -14.34 11.98
CA ALA A 804 -26.47 -14.31 13.38
C ALA A 804 -24.95 -14.44 13.47
N VAL A 805 -24.30 -13.68 14.34
CA VAL A 805 -22.84 -13.72 14.52
C VAL A 805 -22.50 -14.01 15.98
N LEU A 806 -21.68 -15.05 16.19
CA LEU A 806 -21.00 -15.34 17.45
C LEU A 806 -19.51 -15.14 17.26
N GLY A 807 -18.96 -14.13 17.93
CA GLY A 807 -17.56 -13.76 17.87
C GLY A 807 -16.75 -14.31 19.03
N PHE A 808 -15.58 -14.86 18.71
CA PHE A 808 -14.58 -15.25 19.70
C PHE A 808 -13.30 -14.44 19.57
N GLY A 809 -12.80 -13.94 20.69
CA GLY A 809 -11.57 -13.18 20.78
C GLY A 809 -10.86 -13.45 22.09
N ASP A 810 -9.66 -12.88 22.22
CA ASP A 810 -8.90 -12.86 23.48
C ASP A 810 -8.85 -11.43 23.98
N ARG A 811 -9.36 -11.19 25.20
CA ARG A 811 -9.45 -9.86 25.80
C ARG A 811 -8.08 -9.22 26.08
N ALA A 812 -7.00 -10.00 26.02
CA ALA A 812 -5.63 -9.51 26.16
C ALA A 812 -5.09 -8.83 24.90
N TYR A 813 -5.82 -8.86 23.78
CA TYR A 813 -5.49 -8.15 22.54
C TYR A 813 -6.38 -6.90 22.37
N ALA A 814 -5.83 -5.88 21.71
CA ALA A 814 -6.48 -4.58 21.58
C ALA A 814 -7.81 -4.63 20.80
N ASP A 815 -7.93 -5.53 19.82
CA ASP A 815 -9.13 -5.69 18.99
C ASP A 815 -9.88 -7.00 19.29
N PHE A 816 -10.44 -7.08 20.51
CA PHE A 816 -11.25 -8.21 20.97
C PHE A 816 -12.42 -8.49 20.01
N CYS A 817 -12.48 -9.71 19.47
CA CYS A 817 -13.47 -10.16 18.47
C CYS A 817 -13.49 -9.36 17.15
N GLY A 818 -12.40 -8.66 16.80
CA GLY A 818 -12.31 -7.76 15.63
C GLY A 818 -12.88 -8.34 14.33
N HIS A 819 -12.59 -9.60 14.02
CA HIS A 819 -13.05 -10.22 12.77
C HIS A 819 -14.57 -10.45 12.76
N ALA A 820 -15.15 -10.88 13.88
CA ALA A 820 -16.59 -11.06 14.00
C ALA A 820 -17.35 -9.73 13.90
N LYS A 821 -16.78 -8.65 14.45
CA LYS A 821 -17.31 -7.29 14.30
C LYS A 821 -17.34 -6.87 12.84
N ALA A 822 -16.27 -7.16 12.11
CA ALA A 822 -16.15 -6.84 10.70
C ALA A 822 -17.15 -7.63 9.84
N LEU A 823 -17.36 -8.93 10.14
CA LEU A 823 -18.37 -9.75 9.48
C LEU A 823 -19.80 -9.24 9.71
N ASP A 824 -20.14 -8.94 10.96
CA ASP A 824 -21.45 -8.41 11.35
C ASP A 824 -21.75 -7.06 10.65
N ALA A 825 -20.80 -6.12 10.72
CA ALA A 825 -20.92 -4.84 10.02
C ALA A 825 -21.09 -5.04 8.52
N ARG A 826 -20.31 -5.95 7.91
CA ARG A 826 -20.35 -6.15 6.47
C ARG A 826 -21.65 -6.80 5.99
N LEU A 827 -22.18 -7.79 6.71
CA LEU A 827 -23.46 -8.40 6.37
C LEU A 827 -24.61 -7.40 6.49
N HIS A 828 -24.56 -6.54 7.51
CA HIS A 828 -25.51 -5.44 7.67
C HIS A 828 -25.43 -4.44 6.50
N GLU A 829 -24.23 -4.05 6.08
CA GLU A 829 -24.02 -3.18 4.91
C GLU A 829 -24.54 -3.80 3.61
N LEU A 830 -24.45 -5.12 3.45
CA LEU A 830 -25.03 -5.85 2.32
C LEU A 830 -26.55 -6.03 2.42
N GLY A 831 -27.16 -5.52 3.49
CA GLY A 831 -28.62 -5.49 3.70
C GLY A 831 -29.21 -6.76 4.31
N ALA A 832 -28.37 -7.72 4.73
CA ALA A 832 -28.85 -8.85 5.51
C ALA A 832 -29.38 -8.36 6.86
N THR A 833 -30.43 -9.02 7.38
CA THR A 833 -31.07 -8.59 8.64
C THR A 833 -30.61 -9.46 9.80
N PRO A 834 -30.09 -8.89 10.90
CA PRO A 834 -29.70 -9.71 12.06
C PRO A 834 -30.93 -10.39 12.66
N VAL A 835 -30.85 -11.70 12.84
CA VAL A 835 -31.82 -12.52 13.59
C VAL A 835 -31.70 -12.22 15.09
N LEU A 836 -30.47 -11.94 15.53
CA LEU A 836 -30.08 -11.66 16.90
C LEU A 836 -28.85 -10.74 16.89
N ALA A 837 -28.70 -9.93 17.93
CA ALA A 837 -27.54 -9.05 18.06
C ALA A 837 -26.25 -9.87 18.17
N ARG A 838 -25.16 -9.39 17.55
CA ARG A 838 -23.84 -10.01 17.67
C ARG A 838 -23.46 -10.16 19.14
N VAL A 839 -22.97 -11.35 19.50
CA VAL A 839 -22.40 -11.61 20.82
C VAL A 839 -20.91 -11.87 20.68
N ASP A 840 -20.12 -11.14 21.48
CA ASP A 840 -18.66 -11.21 21.53
C ASP A 840 -18.25 -11.88 22.86
N GLY A 841 -17.51 -12.97 22.80
CA GLY A 841 -17.15 -13.77 23.97
C GLY A 841 -15.79 -14.44 23.86
N GLU A 842 -15.40 -15.16 24.91
CA GLU A 842 -14.29 -16.11 24.83
C GLU A 842 -14.87 -17.50 24.50
N ALA A 843 -14.16 -18.31 23.72
CA ALA A 843 -14.70 -19.58 23.22
C ALA A 843 -14.97 -20.65 24.30
N ASN A 844 -14.50 -20.43 25.53
CA ASN A 844 -14.74 -21.27 26.70
C ASN A 844 -15.91 -20.79 27.57
N ASP A 845 -16.57 -19.67 27.23
CA ASP A 845 -17.75 -19.19 27.97
C ASP A 845 -18.99 -20.00 27.59
N ARG A 846 -19.11 -21.18 28.22
CA ARG A 846 -20.21 -22.12 27.96
C ARG A 846 -21.58 -21.55 28.29
N ALA A 847 -21.68 -20.64 29.26
CA ALA A 847 -22.94 -20.00 29.63
C ALA A 847 -23.39 -19.02 28.54
N LEU A 848 -22.46 -18.21 28.02
CA LEU A 848 -22.70 -17.33 26.88
C LEU A 848 -23.08 -18.13 25.63
N ILE A 849 -22.37 -19.22 25.33
CA ILE A 849 -22.68 -20.07 24.16
C ILE A 849 -24.05 -20.74 24.35
N ALA A 850 -24.38 -21.24 25.54
CA ALA A 850 -25.69 -21.83 25.83
C ALA A 850 -26.82 -20.81 25.65
N ALA A 851 -26.67 -19.61 26.22
CA ALA A 851 -27.64 -18.53 26.13
C ALA A 851 -27.83 -18.07 24.68
N TRP A 852 -26.73 -17.81 23.97
CA TRP A 852 -26.76 -17.42 22.57
C TRP A 852 -27.38 -18.49 21.67
N THR A 853 -27.09 -19.78 21.92
CA THR A 853 -27.68 -20.88 21.16
C THR A 853 -29.18 -21.03 21.44
N ALA A 854 -29.61 -20.80 22.69
CA ALA A 854 -31.03 -20.77 23.04
C ALA A 854 -31.75 -19.62 22.33
N ASP A 855 -31.17 -18.42 22.33
CA ASP A 855 -31.72 -17.24 21.65
C ASP A 855 -31.76 -17.45 20.12
N LEU A 856 -30.74 -18.08 19.55
CA LEU A 856 -30.73 -18.48 18.14
C LEU A 856 -31.89 -19.45 17.85
N LEU A 857 -32.04 -20.52 18.63
CA LEU A 857 -33.10 -21.51 18.46
C LEU A 857 -34.50 -20.91 18.60
N GLU A 858 -34.71 -19.97 19.52
CA GLU A 858 -35.99 -19.23 19.62
C GLU A 858 -36.25 -18.36 18.38
N ALA A 859 -35.20 -17.80 17.78
CA ALA A 859 -35.32 -16.85 16.69
C ALA A 859 -35.39 -17.48 15.27
N ILE A 860 -34.91 -18.72 15.11
CA ILE A 860 -34.93 -19.48 13.84
C ILE A 860 -35.77 -20.76 13.90
N GLY A 861 -36.20 -21.20 15.09
CA GLY A 861 -37.03 -22.39 15.26
C GLY A 861 -38.45 -22.20 14.75
N ASP A 862 -39.10 -23.32 14.42
CA ASP A 862 -40.47 -23.38 13.88
C ASP A 862 -41.55 -23.51 14.97
N GLY A 863 -41.16 -23.49 16.25
CA GLY A 863 -42.06 -23.60 17.40
C GLY A 863 -42.51 -25.03 17.70
N THR A 864 -41.87 -26.05 17.12
CA THR A 864 -42.11 -27.46 17.45
C THR A 864 -41.76 -27.80 18.90
N ASP A 865 -42.43 -28.82 19.47
CA ASP A 865 -42.15 -29.31 20.83
C ASP A 865 -40.66 -29.64 21.06
N ALA A 866 -39.96 -30.10 20.02
CA ALA A 866 -38.52 -30.38 20.06
C ALA A 866 -37.67 -29.11 20.19
N SER A 867 -37.99 -28.06 19.42
CA SER A 867 -37.30 -26.76 19.51
C SER A 867 -37.54 -26.07 20.86
N VAL A 868 -38.79 -26.11 21.37
CA VAL A 868 -39.17 -25.53 22.67
C VAL A 868 -38.49 -26.26 23.83
N GLU A 869 -38.42 -27.58 23.79
CA GLU A 869 -37.73 -28.38 24.80
C GLU A 869 -36.20 -28.19 24.75
N ALA A 870 -35.61 -28.06 23.54
CA ALA A 870 -34.18 -27.77 23.39
C ALA A 870 -33.80 -26.39 23.96
N VAL A 871 -34.62 -25.36 23.70
CA VAL A 871 -34.48 -24.02 24.28
C VAL A 871 -34.59 -24.08 25.81
N ARG A 872 -35.62 -24.75 26.33
CA ARG A 872 -35.84 -24.89 27.77
C ARG A 872 -34.63 -25.53 28.45
N ARG A 873 -34.10 -26.62 27.89
CA ARG A 873 -32.92 -27.33 28.41
C ARG A 873 -31.65 -26.48 28.33
N LEU A 874 -31.41 -25.75 27.23
CA LEU A 874 -30.26 -24.84 27.14
C LEU A 874 -30.33 -23.72 28.18
N ARG A 875 -31.53 -23.22 28.48
CA ARG A 875 -31.75 -22.17 29.50
C ARG A 875 -31.69 -22.70 30.94
N SER A 876 -32.10 -23.95 31.21
CA SER A 876 -32.08 -24.53 32.57
C SER A 876 -30.81 -25.30 32.90
N ASP A 877 -30.35 -26.13 31.96
CA ASP A 877 -29.30 -27.14 32.16
C ASP A 877 -27.99 -26.74 31.46
N GLY A 878 -28.01 -25.71 30.61
CA GLY A 878 -26.87 -25.27 29.81
C GLY A 878 -26.61 -26.14 28.57
N LEU A 879 -25.45 -25.95 27.92
CA LEU A 879 -25.02 -26.81 26.81
C LEU A 879 -24.92 -28.27 27.27
N PRO A 880 -25.41 -29.26 26.49
CA PRO A 880 -25.29 -30.68 26.84
C PRO A 880 -23.86 -31.04 27.21
N THR A 881 -23.69 -31.56 28.42
CA THR A 881 -22.38 -32.02 28.89
C THR A 881 -22.18 -33.44 28.38
N ALA A 882 -21.45 -33.60 27.27
CA ALA A 882 -20.74 -34.85 27.04
C ALA A 882 -19.85 -35.12 28.27
N ALA A 883 -19.66 -36.38 28.67
CA ALA A 883 -18.74 -36.74 29.76
C ALA A 883 -17.43 -35.95 29.54
N PRO A 884 -16.94 -35.19 30.54
CA PRO A 884 -15.85 -34.26 30.31
C PRO A 884 -14.67 -35.04 29.76
N GLU A 885 -14.28 -34.72 28.52
CA GLU A 885 -13.04 -35.19 27.95
C GLU A 885 -11.94 -34.61 28.84
N LEU A 886 -11.37 -35.47 29.70
CA LEU A 886 -10.26 -35.09 30.57
C LEU A 886 -9.08 -34.70 29.69
N PHE A 887 -8.17 -33.88 30.25
CA PHE A 887 -7.02 -33.35 29.53
C PHE A 887 -7.35 -32.27 28.50
N THR A 888 -8.46 -31.58 28.68
CA THR A 888 -8.88 -30.41 27.89
C THR A 888 -8.74 -29.12 28.69
N ARG A 889 -8.83 -27.95 28.05
CA ARG A 889 -8.69 -26.65 28.73
C ARG A 889 -9.68 -26.47 29.89
N ASP A 890 -10.89 -26.98 29.73
CA ASP A 890 -11.99 -26.89 30.69
C ASP A 890 -11.94 -28.00 31.75
N ALA A 891 -11.21 -29.09 31.47
CA ALA A 891 -10.98 -30.20 32.40
C ALA A 891 -9.48 -30.58 32.40
N PRO A 892 -8.59 -29.68 32.87
CA PRO A 892 -7.16 -29.97 32.91
C PRO A 892 -6.88 -31.06 33.93
N ILE A 893 -5.85 -31.87 33.67
CA ILE A 893 -5.36 -32.82 34.66
C ILE A 893 -4.35 -32.13 35.57
N LEU A 894 -4.26 -32.59 36.81
CA LEU A 894 -3.29 -32.14 37.79
C LEU A 894 -2.07 -33.07 37.76
N ALA A 895 -1.03 -32.68 37.01
CA ALA A 895 0.16 -33.51 36.82
C ALA A 895 1.35 -32.99 37.63
N ALA A 896 2.09 -33.90 38.27
CA ALA A 896 3.33 -33.57 38.95
C ALA A 896 4.50 -33.53 37.94
N LEU A 897 5.52 -32.71 38.22
CA LEU A 897 6.74 -32.74 37.42
C LEU A 897 7.56 -33.97 37.80
N SER A 898 7.82 -34.85 36.85
CA SER A 898 8.73 -35.98 37.00
C SER A 898 10.19 -35.60 36.78
N HIS A 899 10.46 -34.56 35.97
CA HIS A 899 11.82 -34.13 35.64
C HIS A 899 11.91 -32.62 35.37
N ASN A 900 13.01 -32.00 35.81
CA ASN A 900 13.31 -30.57 35.58
C ASN A 900 14.82 -30.40 35.47
N GLU A 901 15.32 -30.36 34.24
CA GLU A 901 16.75 -30.39 33.92
C GLU A 901 17.18 -29.15 33.15
N VAL A 902 18.30 -28.55 33.54
CA VAL A 902 18.91 -27.44 32.81
C VAL A 902 19.70 -27.98 31.62
N LEU A 903 19.33 -27.55 30.41
CA LEU A 903 19.98 -27.92 29.15
C LEU A 903 21.08 -26.94 28.74
N SER A 904 21.01 -25.69 29.21
CA SER A 904 22.03 -24.67 28.96
C SER A 904 23.23 -24.86 29.88
N ALA A 905 24.45 -24.60 29.39
CA ALA A 905 25.66 -24.76 30.20
C ALA A 905 25.76 -23.72 31.35
N PRO A 906 26.49 -24.03 32.45
CA PRO A 906 26.74 -23.08 33.53
C PRO A 906 27.35 -21.76 33.02
N GLY A 907 26.84 -20.62 33.52
CA GLY A 907 27.29 -19.28 33.10
C GLY A 907 26.70 -18.79 31.77
N SER A 908 25.78 -19.54 31.16
CA SER A 908 24.99 -19.09 30.01
C SER A 908 24.13 -17.87 30.38
N GLY A 909 24.06 -16.88 29.47
CA GLY A 909 23.16 -15.73 29.60
C GLY A 909 21.68 -16.08 29.41
N LYS A 910 21.38 -17.31 28.97
CA LYS A 910 20.04 -17.89 28.90
C LYS A 910 19.97 -19.17 29.71
N GLU A 911 18.86 -19.37 30.38
CA GLU A 911 18.53 -20.64 31.03
C GLU A 911 17.46 -21.36 30.18
N VAL A 912 17.76 -22.55 29.70
CA VAL A 912 16.82 -23.40 28.96
C VAL A 912 16.72 -24.74 29.67
N ARG A 913 15.50 -25.23 29.85
CA ARG A 913 15.23 -26.44 30.62
C ARG A 913 14.39 -27.44 29.84
N ARG A 914 14.63 -28.73 30.11
CA ARG A 914 13.68 -29.81 29.82
C ARG A 914 12.81 -30.02 31.05
N ILE A 915 11.49 -29.95 30.86
CA ILE A 915 10.52 -30.12 31.95
C ILE A 915 9.57 -31.24 31.55
N GLU A 916 9.39 -32.23 32.42
CA GLU A 916 8.53 -33.38 32.15
C GLU A 916 7.44 -33.50 33.21
N PHE A 917 6.22 -33.76 32.78
CA PHE A 917 5.09 -34.06 33.64
C PHE A 917 4.80 -35.57 33.63
N ASP A 918 4.46 -36.12 34.79
CA ASP A 918 4.02 -37.51 34.96
C ASP A 918 2.53 -37.63 34.60
N LEU A 919 2.22 -38.55 33.68
CA LEU A 919 0.85 -38.90 33.30
C LEU A 919 0.35 -40.18 34.00
N THR A 920 1.18 -40.81 34.83
CA THR A 920 0.81 -42.05 35.54
C THR A 920 -0.44 -41.85 36.39
N GLY A 921 -1.48 -42.65 36.14
CA GLY A 921 -2.76 -42.56 36.86
C GLY A 921 -3.79 -41.65 36.20
N HIS A 922 -3.44 -40.98 35.09
CA HIS A 922 -4.36 -40.28 34.21
C HIS A 922 -4.61 -41.12 32.95
N ASP A 923 -5.87 -41.39 32.63
CA ASP A 923 -6.27 -42.12 31.40
C ASP A 923 -6.36 -41.13 30.23
N VAL A 924 -5.19 -40.63 29.81
CA VAL A 924 -5.06 -39.54 28.84
C VAL A 924 -3.95 -39.83 27.84
N ASP A 925 -4.19 -39.46 26.58
CA ASP A 925 -3.24 -39.65 25.49
C ASP A 925 -2.89 -38.32 24.83
N TYR A 926 -1.73 -38.27 24.19
CA TYR A 926 -1.32 -37.19 23.29
C TYR A 926 -0.60 -37.77 22.07
N SER A 927 -0.42 -36.95 21.04
CA SER A 927 0.33 -37.32 19.84
C SER A 927 1.46 -36.31 19.60
N VAL A 928 2.51 -36.72 18.90
CA VAL A 928 3.64 -35.81 18.61
C VAL A 928 3.21 -34.61 17.77
N GLY A 929 3.63 -33.42 18.17
CA GLY A 929 3.26 -32.15 17.50
C GLY A 929 2.07 -31.44 18.12
N ASP A 930 1.39 -32.06 19.09
CA ASP A 930 0.48 -31.34 19.97
C ASP A 930 1.23 -30.32 20.84
N ALA A 931 0.50 -29.35 21.38
CA ALA A 931 1.00 -28.42 22.37
C ALA A 931 0.38 -28.72 23.74
N LEU A 932 1.12 -28.40 24.81
CA LEU A 932 0.66 -28.51 26.18
C LEU A 932 0.36 -27.13 26.76
N GLY A 933 -0.88 -26.92 27.15
CA GLY A 933 -1.29 -25.78 27.93
C GLY A 933 -0.97 -26.01 29.40
N VAL A 934 -0.24 -25.06 30.00
CA VAL A 934 0.13 -25.08 31.42
C VAL A 934 -0.49 -23.89 32.11
N TYR A 935 -1.22 -24.11 33.21
CA TYR A 935 -1.72 -23.03 34.05
C TYR A 935 -0.66 -22.63 35.09
N PRO A 936 -0.03 -21.45 34.96
CA PRO A 936 0.92 -20.99 35.96
C PRO A 936 0.19 -20.31 37.13
N THR A 937 0.94 -20.06 38.21
CA THR A 937 0.50 -19.18 39.30
C THR A 937 1.48 -18.04 39.46
N ASN A 938 1.05 -16.89 39.97
CA ASN A 938 1.95 -15.82 40.40
C ASN A 938 2.78 -16.26 41.60
N ARG A 939 3.94 -15.64 41.79
CA ARG A 939 4.78 -15.88 42.96
C ARG A 939 4.15 -15.18 44.17
N GLU A 940 4.19 -15.83 45.33
CA GLU A 940 3.64 -15.29 46.58
C GLU A 940 4.22 -13.90 46.90
N GLU A 941 5.52 -13.70 46.69
CA GLU A 941 6.18 -12.39 46.85
C GLU A 941 5.59 -11.31 45.93
N ASP A 942 5.20 -11.66 44.71
CA ASP A 942 4.62 -10.71 43.75
C ASP A 942 3.17 -10.37 44.13
N VAL A 943 2.41 -11.34 44.65
CA VAL A 943 1.07 -11.12 45.22
C VAL A 943 1.15 -10.21 46.44
N GLN A 944 2.09 -10.46 47.36
CA GLN A 944 2.28 -9.62 48.55
C GLN A 944 2.72 -8.20 48.18
N ARG A 945 3.59 -8.05 47.17
CA ARG A 945 3.96 -6.72 46.65
C ARG A 945 2.75 -6.00 46.05
N TRP A 946 1.89 -6.70 45.33
CA TRP A 946 0.67 -6.12 44.78
C TRP A 946 -0.30 -5.67 45.88
N LEU A 947 -0.57 -6.54 46.86
CA LEU A 947 -1.44 -6.23 48.01
C LEU A 947 -0.88 -5.05 48.83
N THR A 948 0.44 -5.00 49.02
CA THR A 948 1.10 -3.87 49.70
C THR A 948 0.97 -2.58 48.89
N ALA A 949 1.19 -2.64 47.58
CA ALA A 949 1.14 -1.47 46.69
C ALA A 949 -0.28 -0.89 46.60
N THR A 950 -1.30 -1.74 46.56
CA THR A 950 -2.71 -1.34 46.42
C THR A 950 -3.43 -1.14 47.76
N GLY A 951 -2.93 -1.74 48.84
CA GLY A 951 -3.42 -1.63 50.22
C GLY A 951 -4.63 -2.48 50.56
N PHE A 952 -4.87 -3.53 49.79
CA PHE A 952 -5.95 -4.48 50.10
C PHE A 952 -5.49 -5.58 51.05
N ASP A 953 -6.45 -6.09 51.83
CA ASP A 953 -6.28 -7.30 52.61
C ASP A 953 -6.36 -8.54 51.70
N ALA A 954 -5.50 -9.53 51.94
CA ALA A 954 -5.52 -10.80 51.21
C ALA A 954 -6.84 -11.56 51.39
N GLU A 955 -7.48 -11.40 52.55
CA GLU A 955 -8.74 -12.07 52.91
C GLU A 955 -9.99 -11.32 52.40
N LEU A 956 -9.82 -10.21 51.66
CA LEU A 956 -10.96 -9.50 51.07
C LEU A 956 -11.72 -10.45 50.13
N PRO A 957 -13.02 -10.74 50.36
CA PRO A 957 -13.79 -11.60 49.49
C PRO A 957 -14.04 -10.90 48.16
N ILE A 958 -13.74 -11.59 47.06
CA ILE A 958 -14.05 -11.10 45.71
C ILE A 958 -14.72 -12.19 44.88
N THR A 959 -15.63 -11.76 44.00
CA THR A 959 -16.32 -12.67 43.09
C THR A 959 -15.57 -12.78 41.76
N ILE A 960 -15.26 -14.01 41.37
CA ILE A 960 -14.64 -14.37 40.10
C ILE A 960 -15.39 -15.57 39.53
N ASP A 961 -15.77 -15.49 38.26
CA ASP A 961 -16.40 -16.60 37.52
C ASP A 961 -17.63 -17.20 38.26
N GLY A 962 -18.36 -16.34 38.98
CA GLY A 962 -19.55 -16.71 39.76
C GLY A 962 -19.27 -17.32 41.15
N GLY A 963 -18.01 -17.47 41.56
CA GLY A 963 -17.60 -17.96 42.87
C GLY A 963 -16.93 -16.87 43.73
N GLU A 964 -17.11 -16.92 45.05
CA GLU A 964 -16.43 -16.03 46.01
C GLU A 964 -15.14 -16.68 46.53
N LEU A 965 -14.03 -15.94 46.48
CA LEU A 965 -12.74 -16.38 47.02
C LEU A 965 -11.93 -15.20 47.58
N PRO A 966 -10.93 -15.44 48.45
CA PRO A 966 -10.03 -14.40 48.93
C PRO A 966 -9.23 -13.74 47.81
N LEU A 967 -9.06 -12.42 47.88
CA LEU A 967 -8.28 -11.64 46.91
C LEU A 967 -6.84 -12.16 46.73
N GLY A 968 -6.19 -12.60 47.81
CA GLY A 968 -4.85 -13.19 47.73
C GLY A 968 -4.81 -14.41 46.81
N THR A 969 -5.81 -15.29 46.91
CA THR A 969 -5.94 -16.49 46.08
C THR A 969 -6.25 -16.12 44.62
N ALA A 970 -7.11 -15.13 44.42
CA ALA A 970 -7.41 -14.59 43.10
C ALA A 970 -6.19 -13.98 42.41
N LEU A 971 -5.41 -13.15 43.09
CA LEU A 971 -4.19 -12.57 42.54
C LEU A 971 -3.12 -13.64 42.32
N ALA A 972 -3.11 -14.72 43.09
CA ALA A 972 -2.18 -15.82 42.92
C ALA A 972 -2.47 -16.66 41.66
N SER A 973 -3.73 -16.84 41.28
CA SER A 973 -4.11 -17.88 40.30
C SER A 973 -5.06 -17.41 39.18
N HIS A 974 -5.71 -16.25 39.30
CA HIS A 974 -6.73 -15.80 38.36
C HIS A 974 -6.38 -14.52 37.59
N TYR A 975 -5.49 -13.65 38.09
CA TYR A 975 -5.08 -12.40 37.44
C TYR A 975 -3.58 -12.37 37.08
N ASP A 976 -3.20 -11.82 35.93
CA ASP A 976 -1.78 -11.55 35.63
C ASP A 976 -1.40 -10.18 36.19
N ILE A 977 -0.81 -10.20 37.40
CA ILE A 977 -0.38 -9.01 38.14
C ILE A 977 1.02 -8.51 37.74
N CYS A 978 1.67 -9.19 36.79
CA CYS A 978 3.02 -8.86 36.34
C CYS A 978 3.02 -8.19 34.95
N ARG A 979 2.08 -8.53 34.07
CA ARG A 979 2.03 -7.98 32.71
C ARG A 979 1.63 -6.50 32.70
N VAL A 980 2.41 -5.67 32.01
CA VAL A 980 2.05 -4.27 31.74
C VAL A 980 1.13 -4.23 30.52
N THR A 981 -0.06 -3.64 30.67
CA THR A 981 -1.03 -3.40 29.60
C THR A 981 -1.26 -1.91 29.40
N ASP A 982 -1.71 -1.51 28.21
CA ASP A 982 -2.05 -0.11 27.94
C ASP A 982 -3.21 0.37 28.82
N ASP A 983 -4.15 -0.50 29.16
CA ASP A 983 -5.24 -0.20 30.08
C ASP A 983 -4.73 0.06 31.51
N LEU A 984 -3.76 -0.72 31.99
CA LEU A 984 -3.09 -0.45 33.26
C LEU A 984 -2.33 0.88 33.23
N LEU A 985 -1.59 1.17 32.16
CA LEU A 985 -0.84 2.42 32.02
C LEU A 985 -1.78 3.63 31.97
N ARG A 986 -2.89 3.54 31.24
CA ARG A 986 -3.93 4.57 31.15
C ARG A 986 -4.59 4.78 32.51
N PHE A 987 -4.99 3.71 33.18
CA PHE A 987 -5.60 3.75 34.50
C PHE A 987 -4.69 4.44 35.53
N VAL A 988 -3.41 4.08 35.54
CA VAL A 988 -2.43 4.70 36.43
C VAL A 988 -2.22 6.18 36.10
N ALA A 989 -2.09 6.53 34.81
CA ALA A 989 -1.93 7.91 34.36
C ALA A 989 -3.11 8.80 34.79
N GLU A 990 -4.34 8.33 34.60
CA GLU A 990 -5.57 9.06 34.91
C GLU A 990 -5.73 9.27 36.43
N ARG A 991 -5.39 8.28 37.24
CA ARG A 991 -5.50 8.36 38.71
C ARG A 991 -4.42 9.19 39.37
N ARG A 992 -3.21 9.23 38.79
CA ARG A 992 -2.13 10.08 39.28
C ARG A 992 -2.41 11.55 39.02
N GLY A 993 -2.96 11.87 37.84
CA GLY A 993 -3.34 13.24 37.48
C GLY A 993 -2.18 14.21 37.30
N ASP A 994 -0.93 13.79 37.56
CA ASP A 994 0.26 14.62 37.41
C ASP A 994 0.80 14.60 35.97
N LYS A 995 1.18 15.78 35.47
CA LYS A 995 1.60 15.97 34.07
C LYS A 995 2.78 15.07 33.67
N PRO A 996 3.83 14.86 34.50
CA PRO A 996 4.92 13.95 34.16
C PRO A 996 4.47 12.49 33.99
N ALA A 997 3.65 11.94 34.90
CA ALA A 997 3.15 10.58 34.80
C ALA A 997 2.26 10.40 33.56
N ILE A 998 1.35 11.35 33.29
CA ILE A 998 0.50 11.32 32.09
C ILE A 998 1.35 11.37 30.82
N LYS A 999 2.37 12.24 30.77
CA LYS A 999 3.27 12.37 29.62
C LYS A 999 4.06 11.08 29.37
N LEU A 1000 4.54 10.41 30.41
CA LEU A 1000 5.31 9.17 30.26
C LEU A 1000 4.42 7.98 29.91
N LEU A 1001 3.32 7.79 30.64
CA LEU A 1001 2.49 6.58 30.56
C LEU A 1001 1.46 6.63 29.43
N ARG A 1002 0.99 7.83 29.04
CA ARG A 1002 -0.05 8.03 28.00
C ARG A 1002 0.36 9.01 26.89
N GLY A 1003 1.53 9.66 27.00
CA GLY A 1003 1.97 10.63 25.99
C GLY A 1003 2.33 10.00 24.63
N PRO A 1004 2.49 10.84 23.58
CA PRO A 1004 2.75 10.40 22.21
C PRO A 1004 4.19 9.87 22.00
N ASP A 1005 5.10 10.05 22.97
CA ASP A 1005 6.48 9.56 22.90
C ASP A 1005 6.58 8.08 23.30
N THR A 1006 6.19 7.21 22.36
CA THR A 1006 6.19 5.75 22.53
C THR A 1006 7.61 5.20 22.73
N ALA A 1007 8.62 5.77 22.07
CA ALA A 1007 10.01 5.31 22.17
C ALA A 1007 10.59 5.51 23.59
N THR A 1008 10.30 6.64 24.23
CA THR A 1008 10.69 6.87 25.63
C THR A 1008 9.94 5.93 26.58
N ARG A 1009 8.64 5.70 26.34
CA ARG A 1009 7.84 4.76 27.14
C ARG A 1009 8.36 3.32 27.01
N GLU A 1010 8.64 2.84 25.81
CA GLU A 1010 9.21 1.51 25.58
C GLU A 1010 10.57 1.35 26.23
N ARG A 1011 11.46 2.35 26.12
CA ARG A 1011 12.76 2.34 26.80
C ARG A 1011 12.62 2.33 28.32
N TRP A 1012 11.65 3.09 28.85
CA TRP A 1012 11.34 3.06 30.28
C TRP A 1012 10.76 1.71 30.71
N LEU A 1013 9.91 1.06 29.91
CA LEU A 1013 9.37 -0.26 30.24
C LEU A 1013 10.40 -1.40 30.18
N GLN A 1014 11.58 -1.20 29.58
CA GLN A 1014 12.64 -2.20 29.57
C GLN A 1014 13.03 -2.62 31.00
N GLY A 1015 12.86 -3.91 31.29
CA GLY A 1015 13.14 -4.49 32.60
C GLY A 1015 12.10 -4.18 33.69
N ARG A 1016 10.95 -3.58 33.35
CA ARG A 1016 9.85 -3.29 34.29
C ARG A 1016 8.67 -4.24 34.09
N ASN A 1017 7.98 -4.55 35.18
CA ASN A 1017 6.69 -5.22 35.16
C ASN A 1017 5.59 -4.32 35.78
N ALA A 1018 4.34 -4.78 35.84
CA ALA A 1018 3.23 -4.00 36.40
C ALA A 1018 3.45 -3.55 37.85
N LEU A 1019 4.12 -4.37 38.67
CA LEU A 1019 4.45 -4.00 40.05
C LEU A 1019 5.46 -2.85 40.12
N ASP A 1020 6.40 -2.79 39.17
CA ASP A 1020 7.34 -1.67 39.08
C ASP A 1020 6.62 -0.37 38.71
N VAL A 1021 5.62 -0.44 37.82
CA VAL A 1021 4.75 0.70 37.47
C VAL A 1021 3.99 1.19 38.70
N LEU A 1022 3.32 0.29 39.43
CA LEU A 1022 2.53 0.65 40.61
C LEU A 1022 3.37 1.16 41.78
N ARG A 1023 4.62 0.71 41.88
CA ARG A 1023 5.55 1.25 42.87
C ARG A 1023 6.02 2.66 42.52
N GLU A 1024 6.37 2.90 41.26
CA GLU A 1024 6.83 4.21 40.78
C GLU A 1024 5.67 5.22 40.78
N PHE A 1025 4.46 4.75 40.48
CA PHE A 1025 3.23 5.53 40.43
C PHE A 1025 2.14 4.93 41.33
N PRO A 1026 2.20 5.14 42.66
CA PRO A 1026 1.20 4.59 43.58
C PRO A 1026 -0.20 5.14 43.29
N VAL A 1027 -1.18 4.23 43.19
CA VAL A 1027 -2.60 4.51 42.92
C VAL A 1027 -3.48 3.78 43.93
N ARG A 1028 -4.51 4.48 44.44
CA ARG A 1028 -5.58 3.90 45.27
C ARG A 1028 -6.88 3.93 44.47
N ALA A 1029 -7.57 2.79 44.40
CA ALA A 1029 -8.84 2.61 43.69
C ALA A 1029 -9.64 1.48 44.33
N GLY A 1030 -10.95 1.42 44.07
CA GLY A 1030 -11.82 0.34 44.54
C GLY A 1030 -11.48 -1.01 43.92
N ILE A 1031 -11.85 -2.10 44.58
CA ILE A 1031 -11.49 -3.46 44.12
C ILE A 1031 -12.14 -3.79 42.78
N GLU A 1032 -13.39 -3.36 42.55
CA GLU A 1032 -14.11 -3.52 41.28
C GLU A 1032 -13.37 -2.84 40.11
N GLU A 1033 -12.76 -1.67 40.36
CA GLU A 1033 -11.99 -0.93 39.37
C GLU A 1033 -10.69 -1.67 39.01
N TRP A 1034 -10.03 -2.29 39.99
CA TRP A 1034 -8.88 -3.15 39.73
C TRP A 1034 -9.27 -4.42 38.98
N GLN A 1035 -10.42 -5.02 39.26
CA GLN A 1035 -10.93 -6.17 38.51
C GLN A 1035 -11.22 -5.84 37.04
N GLN A 1036 -11.55 -4.58 36.71
CA GLN A 1036 -11.76 -4.10 35.34
C GLN A 1036 -10.45 -3.88 34.57
N VAL A 1037 -9.37 -3.50 35.26
CA VAL A 1037 -8.08 -3.12 34.64
C VAL A 1037 -7.11 -4.29 34.57
N LEU A 1038 -7.17 -5.21 35.53
CA LEU A 1038 -6.35 -6.41 35.53
C LEU A 1038 -6.85 -7.42 34.50
N ILE A 1039 -5.92 -8.01 33.77
CA ILE A 1039 -6.20 -9.10 32.83
C ILE A 1039 -6.15 -10.45 33.54
N ARG A 1040 -6.88 -11.43 33.00
CA ARG A 1040 -6.88 -12.80 33.50
C ARG A 1040 -5.52 -13.47 33.29
N LEU A 1041 -5.13 -14.33 34.23
CA LEU A 1041 -3.94 -15.16 34.08
C LEU A 1041 -4.24 -16.26 33.06
N THR A 1042 -3.60 -16.18 31.89
CA THR A 1042 -3.82 -17.12 30.80
C THR A 1042 -2.87 -18.32 30.89
N PRO A 1043 -3.31 -19.54 30.52
CA PRO A 1043 -2.40 -20.67 30.39
C PRO A 1043 -1.33 -20.39 29.33
N ARG A 1044 -0.14 -20.96 29.51
CA ARG A 1044 0.98 -20.86 28.56
C ARG A 1044 1.05 -22.12 27.72
N GLN A 1045 1.09 -21.93 26.40
CA GLN A 1045 1.23 -23.01 25.43
C GLN A 1045 2.70 -23.31 25.18
N TYR A 1046 3.03 -24.59 25.16
CA TYR A 1046 4.38 -25.09 24.87
C TYR A 1046 4.29 -26.26 23.90
N SER A 1047 5.06 -26.22 22.81
CA SER A 1047 5.20 -27.39 21.92
C SER A 1047 5.78 -28.57 22.70
N ILE A 1048 5.16 -29.74 22.56
CA ILE A 1048 5.61 -30.95 23.24
C ILE A 1048 6.92 -31.45 22.61
N SER A 1049 7.88 -31.85 23.44
CA SER A 1049 9.21 -32.31 23.04
C SER A 1049 9.47 -33.80 23.22
N SER A 1050 8.44 -34.58 23.54
CA SER A 1050 8.47 -36.05 23.65
C SER A 1050 7.52 -36.73 22.67
N SER A 1051 7.78 -38.01 22.40
CA SER A 1051 6.85 -38.93 21.74
C SER A 1051 6.17 -39.83 22.76
N PRO A 1052 4.84 -40.06 22.65
CA PRO A 1052 4.12 -41.00 23.50
C PRO A 1052 4.58 -42.45 23.29
N LEU A 1053 5.15 -42.80 22.12
CA LEU A 1053 5.68 -44.14 21.86
C LEU A 1053 6.98 -44.42 22.63
N VAL A 1054 7.73 -43.37 22.98
CA VAL A 1054 8.97 -43.48 23.76
C VAL A 1054 8.73 -43.22 25.23
N SER A 1055 7.80 -42.31 25.54
CA SER A 1055 7.46 -41.88 26.90
C SER A 1055 5.95 -41.85 27.09
N PRO A 1056 5.27 -43.02 27.14
CA PRO A 1056 3.81 -43.09 27.20
C PRO A 1056 3.23 -42.57 28.51
N LYS A 1057 4.06 -42.49 29.56
CA LYS A 1057 3.65 -42.03 30.90
C LYS A 1057 4.19 -40.66 31.25
N SER A 1058 4.81 -39.95 30.32
CA SER A 1058 5.26 -38.58 30.57
C SER A 1058 5.19 -37.69 29.33
N ILE A 1059 5.10 -36.40 29.58
CA ILE A 1059 5.06 -35.38 28.53
C ILE A 1059 6.14 -34.34 28.79
N ALA A 1060 7.03 -34.14 27.83
CA ALA A 1060 8.20 -33.27 27.96
C ALA A 1060 8.00 -31.94 27.22
N LEU A 1061 8.57 -30.87 27.77
CA LEU A 1061 8.64 -29.54 27.19
C LEU A 1061 10.10 -29.05 27.13
N THR A 1062 10.39 -28.16 26.18
CA THR A 1062 11.67 -27.42 26.10
C THR A 1062 11.40 -25.94 26.34
N VAL A 1063 11.75 -25.44 27.52
CA VAL A 1063 11.31 -24.12 28.01
C VAL A 1063 12.51 -23.19 28.19
N SER A 1064 12.46 -21.99 27.59
CA SER A 1064 13.40 -20.92 27.89
C SER A 1064 12.90 -20.13 29.09
N ILE A 1065 13.72 -20.01 30.13
CA ILE A 1065 13.36 -19.36 31.37
C ILE A 1065 13.67 -17.87 31.27
N VAL A 1066 12.61 -17.05 31.37
CA VAL A 1066 12.74 -15.59 31.28
C VAL A 1066 13.06 -15.05 32.67
N ARG A 1067 14.28 -14.55 32.85
CA ARG A 1067 14.73 -13.86 34.06
C ARG A 1067 15.35 -12.51 33.71
N PHE A 1068 15.07 -11.50 34.50
CA PHE A 1068 15.65 -10.16 34.36
C PHE A 1068 15.72 -9.47 35.73
N GLN A 1069 16.39 -8.33 35.82
CA GLN A 1069 16.42 -7.51 37.03
C GLN A 1069 15.51 -6.30 36.86
N GLY A 1070 14.71 -6.01 37.89
CA GLY A 1070 13.93 -4.79 37.96
C GLY A 1070 14.80 -3.56 38.21
N PRO A 1071 14.27 -2.33 38.07
CA PRO A 1071 15.02 -1.10 38.30
C PRO A 1071 15.59 -0.94 39.72
N ASP A 1072 15.06 -1.69 40.69
CA ASP A 1072 15.53 -1.73 42.08
C ASP A 1072 16.56 -2.83 42.37
N GLY A 1073 17.03 -3.51 41.32
CA GLY A 1073 17.95 -4.65 41.42
C GLY A 1073 17.30 -5.95 41.87
N SER A 1074 15.99 -5.99 42.13
CA SER A 1074 15.33 -7.22 42.56
C SER A 1074 15.01 -8.14 41.36
N ALA A 1075 15.11 -9.45 41.59
CA ALA A 1075 14.88 -10.43 40.53
C ALA A 1075 13.43 -10.41 40.03
N ARG A 1076 13.28 -10.47 38.70
CA ARG A 1076 12.02 -10.57 37.96
C ARG A 1076 12.10 -11.76 37.01
N GLY A 1077 10.94 -12.20 36.53
CA GLY A 1077 10.88 -13.18 35.46
C GLY A 1077 9.48 -13.35 34.90
N GLY A 1078 9.38 -14.07 33.79
CA GLY A 1078 8.10 -14.38 33.17
C GLY A 1078 7.31 -15.39 33.99
N VAL A 1079 6.05 -15.07 34.32
CA VAL A 1079 5.18 -15.82 35.25
C VAL A 1079 5.18 -17.33 34.97
N GLY A 1080 4.96 -17.74 33.72
CA GLY A 1080 4.93 -19.16 33.36
C GLY A 1080 6.28 -19.86 33.43
N SER A 1081 7.30 -19.27 32.82
CA SER A 1081 8.61 -19.91 32.71
C SER A 1081 9.34 -20.06 34.06
N THR A 1082 9.25 -19.06 34.95
CA THR A 1082 9.87 -19.16 36.29
C THR A 1082 9.03 -20.00 37.24
N PHE A 1083 7.70 -20.02 37.09
CA PHE A 1083 6.84 -20.98 37.79
C PHE A 1083 7.29 -22.42 37.52
N LEU A 1084 7.44 -22.76 36.23
CA LEU A 1084 7.91 -24.07 35.81
C LEU A 1084 9.32 -24.40 36.31
N ALA A 1085 10.25 -23.44 36.22
CA ALA A 1085 11.64 -23.66 36.63
C ALA A 1085 11.81 -23.85 38.14
N ASP A 1086 11.10 -23.06 38.97
CA ASP A 1086 11.46 -22.86 40.38
C ASP A 1086 10.45 -23.45 41.37
N ARG A 1087 9.18 -23.58 40.96
CA ARG A 1087 8.06 -23.85 41.90
C ARG A 1087 7.22 -25.07 41.53
N ALA A 1088 7.02 -25.32 40.24
CA ALA A 1088 6.17 -26.39 39.74
C ALA A 1088 6.56 -27.78 40.28
N GLN A 1089 7.84 -28.03 40.59
CA GLN A 1089 8.32 -29.31 41.16
C GLN A 1089 7.63 -29.70 42.47
N ARG A 1090 7.09 -28.74 43.23
CA ARG A 1090 6.48 -28.96 44.55
C ARG A 1090 4.95 -28.97 44.52
N LEU A 1091 4.34 -28.84 43.35
CA LEU A 1091 2.90 -28.67 43.20
C LEU A 1091 2.36 -29.58 42.08
N PRO A 1092 1.16 -30.14 42.22
CA PRO A 1092 0.45 -30.68 41.07
C PRO A 1092 0.02 -29.50 40.18
N VAL A 1093 0.43 -29.54 38.91
CA VAL A 1093 0.21 -28.44 37.96
C VAL A 1093 -0.97 -28.77 37.06
N PRO A 1094 -1.95 -27.86 36.90
CA PRO A 1094 -3.01 -28.04 35.92
C PRO A 1094 -2.44 -27.93 34.50
N ILE A 1095 -2.54 -29.02 33.75
CA ILE A 1095 -2.11 -29.10 32.35
C ILE A 1095 -3.23 -29.65 31.48
N PHE A 1096 -3.26 -29.20 30.23
CA PHE A 1096 -4.20 -29.68 29.23
C PHE A 1096 -3.56 -29.81 27.87
N LEU A 1097 -4.11 -30.69 27.04
CA LEU A 1097 -3.66 -30.90 25.68
C LEU A 1097 -4.35 -29.93 24.74
N GLN A 1098 -3.55 -29.26 23.91
CA GLN A 1098 -4.02 -28.57 22.72
C GLN A 1098 -3.69 -29.43 21.51
N LYS A 1099 -4.73 -30.02 20.90
CA LYS A 1099 -4.57 -30.90 19.73
C LYS A 1099 -4.17 -30.07 18.50
N SER A 1100 -3.16 -30.54 17.76
CA SER A 1100 -2.63 -29.94 16.53
C SER A 1100 -2.63 -30.97 15.39
N PRO A 1101 -3.81 -31.36 14.88
CA PRO A 1101 -3.94 -32.47 13.93
C PRO A 1101 -3.20 -32.26 12.60
N HIS A 1102 -2.84 -31.02 12.27
CA HIS A 1102 -2.16 -30.69 11.02
C HIS A 1102 -0.64 -30.49 11.16
N PHE A 1103 -0.10 -30.45 12.38
CA PHE A 1103 1.34 -30.36 12.64
C PHE A 1103 1.88 -31.72 13.13
N ARG A 1104 1.89 -32.70 12.23
CA ARG A 1104 2.31 -34.09 12.51
C ARG A 1104 3.43 -34.52 11.56
N PRO A 1105 4.26 -35.52 11.91
CA PRO A 1105 5.13 -36.16 10.95
C PRO A 1105 4.32 -36.79 9.80
N PRO A 1106 4.93 -37.01 8.62
CA PRO A 1106 4.26 -37.71 7.53
C PRO A 1106 3.84 -39.13 7.93
N ASP A 1107 2.61 -39.52 7.59
CA ASP A 1107 2.05 -40.85 7.88
C ASP A 1107 2.81 -41.97 7.13
N SER A 1108 3.27 -41.69 5.91
CA SER A 1108 4.04 -42.68 5.14
C SER A 1108 5.45 -42.86 5.69
N SER A 1109 5.83 -44.11 5.89
CA SER A 1109 7.10 -44.54 6.48
C SER A 1109 8.32 -44.05 5.70
N ASP A 1110 8.23 -43.93 4.38
CA ASP A 1110 9.32 -43.59 3.46
C ASP A 1110 9.41 -42.10 3.09
N THR A 1111 8.41 -41.29 3.46
CA THR A 1111 8.35 -39.87 3.07
C THR A 1111 9.42 -39.05 3.79
N PRO A 1112 10.25 -38.26 3.08
CA PRO A 1112 11.27 -37.42 3.70
C PRO A 1112 10.71 -36.26 4.55
N MET A 1113 11.48 -35.81 5.53
CA MET A 1113 11.10 -34.70 6.41
C MET A 1113 12.24 -33.72 6.65
N ILE A 1114 11.97 -32.43 6.51
CA ILE A 1114 12.87 -31.31 6.79
C ILE A 1114 12.29 -30.49 7.93
N MET A 1115 13.09 -30.22 8.95
CA MET A 1115 12.69 -29.53 10.17
C MET A 1115 13.59 -28.32 10.42
N VAL A 1116 13.00 -27.18 10.75
CA VAL A 1116 13.72 -25.93 11.04
C VAL A 1116 13.27 -25.40 12.41
N GLY A 1117 14.12 -25.56 13.41
CA GLY A 1117 13.78 -25.27 14.81
C GLY A 1117 14.92 -24.62 15.58
N PRO A 1118 15.14 -23.30 15.47
CA PRO A 1118 16.12 -22.60 16.29
C PRO A 1118 15.66 -22.42 17.75
N GLY A 1119 16.60 -22.46 18.68
CA GLY A 1119 16.36 -22.29 20.12
C GLY A 1119 15.44 -23.38 20.68
N THR A 1120 14.39 -22.97 21.41
CA THR A 1120 13.36 -23.89 21.93
C THR A 1120 12.45 -24.46 20.83
N GLY A 1121 12.49 -23.91 19.61
CA GLY A 1121 11.77 -24.43 18.44
C GLY A 1121 12.22 -25.84 18.02
N ILE A 1122 13.28 -26.40 18.62
CA ILE A 1122 13.64 -27.81 18.46
C ILE A 1122 12.63 -28.76 19.13
N ALA A 1123 11.82 -28.28 20.07
CA ALA A 1123 10.90 -29.09 20.87
C ALA A 1123 10.12 -30.14 20.06
N PRO A 1124 9.23 -29.76 19.12
CA PRO A 1124 8.42 -30.76 18.41
C PRO A 1124 9.27 -31.72 17.56
N PHE A 1125 10.41 -31.25 17.05
CA PHE A 1125 11.29 -32.04 16.18
C PHE A 1125 12.05 -33.13 16.92
N ARG A 1126 12.31 -32.93 18.22
CA ARG A 1126 12.78 -34.01 19.09
C ARG A 1126 11.73 -35.13 19.16
N GLY A 1127 10.46 -34.77 19.42
CA GLY A 1127 9.34 -35.72 19.44
C GLY A 1127 9.14 -36.43 18.10
N PHE A 1128 9.20 -35.70 16.98
CA PHE A 1128 9.05 -36.25 15.64
C PHE A 1128 10.10 -37.31 15.30
N LEU A 1129 11.37 -37.05 15.69
CA LEU A 1129 12.46 -38.02 15.49
C LEU A 1129 12.29 -39.26 16.38
N GLN A 1130 11.85 -39.09 17.62
CA GLN A 1130 11.53 -40.21 18.52
C GLN A 1130 10.40 -41.07 17.95
N GLU A 1131 9.31 -40.46 17.51
CA GLU A 1131 8.14 -41.13 16.94
C GLU A 1131 8.52 -41.95 15.70
N ARG A 1132 9.14 -41.31 14.72
CA ARG A 1132 9.53 -41.97 13.47
C ARG A 1132 10.53 -43.10 13.70
N ARG A 1133 11.44 -42.95 14.66
CA ARG A 1133 12.36 -44.02 15.07
C ARG A 1133 11.60 -45.19 15.72
N ALA A 1134 10.66 -44.93 16.63
CA ALA A 1134 9.87 -45.96 17.30
C ALA A 1134 8.97 -46.75 16.32
N LEU A 1135 8.41 -46.06 15.32
CA LEU A 1135 7.61 -46.67 14.24
C LEU A 1135 8.47 -47.37 13.17
N GLY A 1136 9.80 -47.27 13.22
CA GLY A 1136 10.69 -47.84 12.21
C GLY A 1136 10.58 -47.17 10.83
N HIS A 1137 10.22 -45.88 10.79
CA HIS A 1137 10.11 -45.13 9.55
C HIS A 1137 11.49 -44.98 8.87
N SER A 1138 11.53 -45.26 7.56
CA SER A 1138 12.76 -45.31 6.78
C SER A 1138 13.05 -44.02 5.99
N GLY A 1139 12.05 -43.15 5.85
CA GLY A 1139 12.16 -41.88 5.13
C GLY A 1139 13.15 -40.94 5.82
N PRO A 1140 14.05 -40.28 5.06
CA PRO A 1140 15.17 -39.57 5.63
C PRO A 1140 14.72 -38.27 6.32
N ASN A 1141 15.28 -38.00 7.50
CA ASN A 1141 14.98 -36.82 8.30
C ASN A 1141 16.16 -35.83 8.28
N TRP A 1142 15.88 -34.53 8.21
CA TRP A 1142 16.88 -33.46 8.21
C TRP A 1142 16.47 -32.34 9.17
N LEU A 1143 17.35 -32.01 10.10
CA LEU A 1143 17.14 -30.93 11.07
C LEU A 1143 18.10 -29.76 10.83
N PHE A 1144 17.56 -28.54 10.78
CA PHE A 1144 18.29 -27.29 10.92
C PHE A 1144 18.07 -26.75 12.33
N PHE A 1145 19.14 -26.66 13.11
CA PHE A 1145 19.11 -26.16 14.49
C PHE A 1145 20.06 -24.96 14.64
N GLY A 1146 19.66 -23.97 15.44
CA GLY A 1146 20.54 -22.84 15.74
C GLY A 1146 20.21 -22.08 17.02
N ASP A 1147 21.22 -21.47 17.62
CA ASP A 1147 21.09 -20.60 18.80
C ASP A 1147 22.27 -19.60 18.87
N GLN A 1148 22.58 -19.03 20.04
CA GLN A 1148 23.65 -18.06 20.21
C GLN A 1148 25.03 -18.72 20.18
N HIS A 1149 25.28 -19.70 21.05
CA HIS A 1149 26.59 -20.31 21.25
C HIS A 1149 26.54 -21.83 21.28
N ARG A 1150 27.43 -22.51 20.57
CA ARG A 1150 27.47 -23.98 20.51
C ARG A 1150 27.75 -24.62 21.85
N THR A 1151 28.69 -24.08 22.62
CA THR A 1151 29.12 -24.64 23.91
C THR A 1151 28.09 -24.48 25.01
N GLN A 1152 27.17 -23.52 24.87
CA GLN A 1152 26.19 -23.17 25.90
C GLN A 1152 24.76 -23.57 25.55
N HIS A 1153 24.41 -23.63 24.26
CA HIS A 1153 23.02 -23.70 23.79
C HIS A 1153 22.75 -24.83 22.78
N PHE A 1154 23.65 -25.80 22.63
CA PHE A 1154 23.38 -26.95 21.76
C PHE A 1154 22.61 -28.05 22.51
N TYR A 1155 21.31 -27.82 22.67
CA TYR A 1155 20.42 -28.70 23.41
C TYR A 1155 20.35 -30.10 22.78
N TYR A 1156 20.15 -31.12 23.62
CA TYR A 1156 19.97 -32.52 23.20
C TYR A 1156 21.08 -33.09 22.32
N ARG A 1157 22.30 -32.54 22.40
CA ARG A 1157 23.42 -32.92 21.52
C ARG A 1157 23.67 -34.44 21.47
N GLU A 1158 23.71 -35.10 22.62
CA GLU A 1158 23.99 -36.54 22.69
C GLU A 1158 22.90 -37.39 22.01
N GLU A 1159 21.64 -36.97 22.15
CA GLU A 1159 20.48 -37.63 21.55
C GLU A 1159 20.43 -37.41 20.03
N LEU A 1160 20.67 -36.17 19.57
CA LEU A 1160 20.77 -35.85 18.14
C LEU A 1160 21.94 -36.57 17.47
N ASP A 1161 23.11 -36.63 18.14
CA ASP A 1161 24.26 -37.41 17.68
C ASP A 1161 23.92 -38.92 17.65
N GLY A 1162 23.05 -39.39 18.56
CA GLY A 1162 22.49 -40.74 18.54
C GLY A 1162 21.64 -41.03 17.31
N PHE A 1163 20.69 -40.14 16.99
CA PHE A 1163 19.86 -40.27 15.78
C PHE A 1163 20.69 -40.22 14.49
N LEU A 1164 21.79 -39.45 14.47
CA LEU A 1164 22.73 -39.45 13.35
C LEU A 1164 23.44 -40.80 13.19
N ARG A 1165 23.83 -41.45 14.30
CA ARG A 1165 24.54 -42.74 14.28
C ARG A 1165 23.65 -43.90 13.83
N ASP A 1166 22.40 -43.94 14.27
CA ASP A 1166 21.48 -45.02 13.91
C ASP A 1166 20.70 -44.77 12.61
N GLY A 1167 20.84 -43.58 12.02
CA GLY A 1167 20.24 -43.21 10.74
C GLY A 1167 18.83 -42.61 10.85
N SER A 1168 18.25 -42.52 12.05
CA SER A 1168 16.95 -41.86 12.28
C SER A 1168 16.99 -40.37 11.96
N LEU A 1169 18.14 -39.71 12.08
CA LEU A 1169 18.40 -38.37 11.55
C LEU A 1169 19.48 -38.51 10.47
N ARG A 1170 19.16 -38.20 9.21
CA ARG A 1170 20.13 -38.33 8.11
C ARG A 1170 21.06 -37.13 8.05
N ARG A 1171 20.57 -35.95 8.38
CA ARG A 1171 21.32 -34.69 8.27
C ARG A 1171 21.01 -33.75 9.43
N LEU A 1172 22.05 -33.08 9.92
CA LEU A 1172 21.96 -32.05 10.94
C LEU A 1172 22.83 -30.85 10.53
N ASP A 1173 22.19 -29.71 10.33
CA ASP A 1173 22.86 -28.46 9.95
C ASP A 1173 22.73 -27.44 11.09
N LEU A 1174 23.87 -26.94 11.57
CA LEU A 1174 23.97 -26.17 12.82
C LEU A 1174 24.34 -24.69 12.58
N ALA A 1175 23.61 -23.77 13.23
CA ALA A 1175 23.81 -22.33 13.12
C ALA A 1175 23.96 -21.64 14.49
N PHE A 1176 25.18 -21.29 14.88
CA PHE A 1176 25.43 -20.54 16.12
C PHE A 1176 25.80 -19.09 15.81
N SER A 1177 25.00 -18.15 16.29
CA SER A 1177 25.04 -16.76 15.82
C SER A 1177 26.07 -15.87 16.53
N ARG A 1178 26.78 -16.38 17.54
CA ARG A 1178 27.74 -15.63 18.36
C ARG A 1178 29.10 -16.29 18.50
N ASP A 1179 29.33 -17.45 17.87
CA ASP A 1179 30.62 -18.16 17.91
C ASP A 1179 31.64 -17.59 16.91
N GLN A 1180 31.23 -16.65 16.05
CA GLN A 1180 32.06 -16.00 15.05
C GLN A 1180 31.60 -14.56 14.80
N GLN A 1181 32.46 -13.74 14.17
CA GLN A 1181 32.16 -12.32 13.89
C GLN A 1181 30.92 -12.14 13.00
N LYS A 1182 30.79 -12.94 11.94
CA LYS A 1182 29.62 -12.91 11.04
C LYS A 1182 28.51 -13.80 11.61
N ARG A 1183 27.40 -13.21 12.03
CA ARG A 1183 26.27 -13.96 12.59
C ARG A 1183 25.70 -14.96 11.56
N ILE A 1184 25.60 -16.24 11.95
CA ILE A 1184 25.00 -17.31 11.15
C ILE A 1184 23.69 -17.75 11.81
N TYR A 1185 22.63 -17.86 11.02
CA TYR A 1185 21.29 -18.30 11.44
C TYR A 1185 20.83 -19.47 10.56
N VAL A 1186 19.71 -20.12 10.91
CA VAL A 1186 19.23 -21.33 10.24
C VAL A 1186 18.90 -21.11 8.76
N GLN A 1187 18.34 -19.95 8.39
CA GLN A 1187 18.08 -19.58 7.00
C GLN A 1187 19.36 -19.49 6.16
N HIS A 1188 20.48 -19.09 6.76
CA HIS A 1188 21.77 -19.09 6.06
C HIS A 1188 22.22 -20.52 5.76
N ARG A 1189 22.05 -21.46 6.70
CA ARG A 1189 22.36 -22.88 6.48
C ARG A 1189 21.44 -23.52 5.46
N MET A 1190 20.15 -23.16 5.46
CA MET A 1190 19.21 -23.61 4.42
C MET A 1190 19.70 -23.18 3.03
N MET A 1191 20.11 -21.93 2.88
CA MET A 1191 20.63 -21.41 1.61
C MET A 1191 21.93 -22.09 1.18
N GLU A 1192 22.85 -22.35 2.11
CA GLU A 1192 24.09 -23.10 1.84
C GLU A 1192 23.79 -24.52 1.34
N GLN A 1193 22.74 -25.14 1.86
CA GLN A 1193 22.32 -26.50 1.51
C GLN A 1193 21.19 -26.54 0.46
N GLY A 1194 20.93 -25.42 -0.21
CA GLY A 1194 19.75 -25.23 -1.05
C GLY A 1194 19.56 -26.29 -2.13
N ALA A 1195 20.64 -26.77 -2.75
CA ALA A 1195 20.55 -27.81 -3.78
C ALA A 1195 19.99 -29.13 -3.25
N GLN A 1196 20.41 -29.53 -2.04
CA GLN A 1196 19.91 -30.75 -1.42
C GLN A 1196 18.49 -30.55 -0.87
N MET A 1197 18.21 -29.38 -0.29
CA MET A 1197 16.88 -29.04 0.23
C MET A 1197 15.85 -29.07 -0.89
N TRP A 1198 16.16 -28.46 -2.02
CA TRP A 1198 15.32 -28.52 -3.21
C TRP A 1198 15.06 -29.96 -3.66
N ARG A 1199 16.11 -30.78 -3.77
CA ARG A 1199 15.96 -32.19 -4.17
C ARG A 1199 14.98 -32.93 -3.27
N TRP A 1200 15.08 -32.77 -1.95
CA TRP A 1200 14.15 -33.42 -1.03
C TRP A 1200 12.72 -32.90 -1.18
N LEU A 1201 12.54 -31.59 -1.34
CA LEU A 1201 11.23 -31.00 -1.59
C LEU A 1201 10.60 -31.50 -2.90
N ALA A 1202 11.40 -31.66 -3.95
CA ALA A 1202 10.97 -32.27 -5.21
C ALA A 1202 10.61 -33.76 -5.03
N ASP A 1203 11.37 -34.49 -4.20
CA ASP A 1203 11.15 -35.90 -3.85
C ASP A 1203 10.01 -36.12 -2.83
N GLY A 1204 9.13 -35.14 -2.62
CA GLY A 1204 7.95 -35.31 -1.75
C GLY A 1204 8.14 -34.91 -0.29
N ALA A 1205 9.29 -34.34 0.10
CA ALA A 1205 9.53 -33.99 1.50
C ALA A 1205 8.49 -33.04 2.10
N HIS A 1206 8.20 -33.24 3.39
CA HIS A 1206 7.46 -32.29 4.21
C HIS A 1206 8.43 -31.36 4.94
N LEU A 1207 8.12 -30.06 4.99
CA LEU A 1207 8.88 -29.02 5.65
C LEU A 1207 8.12 -28.50 6.87
N TYR A 1208 8.78 -28.50 8.01
CA TYR A 1208 8.23 -28.04 9.29
C TYR A 1208 9.07 -26.92 9.88
N VAL A 1209 8.41 -25.89 10.42
CA VAL A 1209 9.06 -24.74 11.05
C VAL A 1209 8.46 -24.51 12.43
N CYS A 1210 9.33 -24.38 13.45
CA CYS A 1210 8.90 -24.06 14.81
C CYS A 1210 9.80 -22.98 15.42
N GLY A 1211 9.20 -21.96 16.03
CA GLY A 1211 9.89 -20.85 16.70
C GLY A 1211 9.20 -19.50 16.53
N ASP A 1212 9.97 -18.40 16.56
CA ASP A 1212 9.45 -17.02 16.56
C ASP A 1212 8.68 -16.65 15.27
N ALA A 1213 7.42 -16.23 15.43
CA ALA A 1213 6.56 -15.81 14.32
C ALA A 1213 6.95 -14.43 13.72
N SER A 1214 7.55 -13.55 14.54
CA SER A 1214 7.71 -12.14 14.19
C SER A 1214 8.81 -11.88 13.15
N ARG A 1215 9.93 -12.61 13.25
CA ARG A 1215 11.12 -12.47 12.40
C ARG A 1215 11.56 -13.81 11.81
N MET A 1216 11.73 -14.85 12.63
CA MET A 1216 12.36 -16.10 12.18
C MET A 1216 11.55 -16.83 11.10
N ALA A 1217 10.25 -17.00 11.30
CA ALA A 1217 9.39 -17.68 10.34
C ALA A 1217 9.39 -17.00 8.95
N LYS A 1218 9.46 -15.66 8.91
CA LYS A 1218 9.52 -14.86 7.68
C LYS A 1218 10.85 -15.05 6.95
N ASP A 1219 11.95 -15.09 7.68
CA ASP A 1219 13.28 -15.33 7.12
C ASP A 1219 13.41 -16.74 6.52
N VAL A 1220 12.80 -17.75 7.17
CA VAL A 1220 12.77 -19.14 6.68
C VAL A 1220 11.90 -19.28 5.43
N ASP A 1221 10.73 -18.64 5.39
CA ASP A 1221 9.85 -18.61 4.22
C ASP A 1221 10.57 -17.93 3.03
N SER A 1222 11.26 -16.83 3.28
CA SER A 1222 12.10 -16.14 2.28
C SER A 1222 13.22 -17.03 1.75
N ALA A 1223 13.89 -17.79 2.62
CA ALA A 1223 14.93 -18.73 2.20
C ALA A 1223 14.37 -19.92 1.40
N LEU A 1224 13.18 -20.44 1.75
CA LEU A 1224 12.50 -21.48 0.97
C LEU A 1224 12.23 -21.01 -0.47
N LEU A 1225 11.65 -19.81 -0.63
CA LEU A 1225 11.38 -19.22 -1.94
C LEU A 1225 12.66 -19.04 -2.76
N ALA A 1226 13.73 -18.56 -2.12
CA ALA A 1226 15.03 -18.38 -2.77
C ALA A 1226 15.67 -19.72 -3.17
N ILE A 1227 15.47 -20.79 -2.39
CA ILE A 1227 15.93 -22.15 -2.73
C ILE A 1227 15.14 -22.70 -3.92
N ALA A 1228 13.81 -22.55 -3.94
CA ALA A 1228 12.96 -22.98 -5.04
C ALA A 1228 13.34 -22.27 -6.36
N GLN A 1229 13.56 -20.95 -6.29
CA GLN A 1229 14.07 -20.18 -7.42
C GLN A 1229 15.43 -20.70 -7.92
N LYS A 1230 16.42 -20.71 -7.04
CA LYS A 1230 17.80 -21.02 -7.42
C LYS A 1230 18.02 -22.47 -7.85
N HIS A 1231 17.42 -23.42 -7.13
CA HIS A 1231 17.71 -24.84 -7.30
C HIS A 1231 16.58 -25.60 -8.00
N GLY A 1232 15.34 -25.12 -7.90
CA GLY A 1232 14.21 -25.58 -8.71
C GLY A 1232 14.14 -24.97 -10.09
N ARG A 1233 14.94 -23.92 -10.35
CA ARG A 1233 14.90 -23.17 -11.61
C ARG A 1233 13.49 -22.63 -11.89
N MET A 1234 12.77 -22.31 -10.81
CA MET A 1234 11.44 -21.74 -10.83
C MET A 1234 11.54 -20.22 -10.90
N SER A 1235 10.72 -19.58 -11.71
CA SER A 1235 10.43 -18.15 -11.54
C SER A 1235 9.87 -17.90 -10.13
N PRO A 1236 9.96 -16.68 -9.58
CA PRO A 1236 9.34 -16.38 -8.29
C PRO A 1236 7.84 -16.57 -8.24
N GLU A 1237 7.12 -16.36 -9.34
CA GLU A 1237 5.70 -16.71 -9.43
C GLU A 1237 5.51 -18.22 -9.23
N GLU A 1238 6.30 -19.04 -9.92
CA GLU A 1238 6.28 -20.51 -9.76
C GLU A 1238 6.77 -20.94 -8.37
N ALA A 1239 7.74 -20.25 -7.77
CA ALA A 1239 8.21 -20.54 -6.42
C ALA A 1239 7.16 -20.18 -5.36
N LEU A 1240 6.42 -19.08 -5.57
CA LEU A 1240 5.30 -18.70 -4.71
C LEU A 1240 4.15 -19.70 -4.86
N GLU A 1241 3.86 -20.14 -6.08
CA GLU A 1241 2.83 -21.15 -6.34
C GLU A 1241 3.25 -22.51 -5.78
N PHE A 1242 4.48 -22.95 -5.99
CA PHE A 1242 5.04 -24.14 -5.35
C PHE A 1242 4.96 -24.09 -3.83
N ARG A 1243 5.25 -22.92 -3.23
CA ARG A 1243 5.08 -22.72 -1.79
C ARG A 1243 3.60 -22.81 -1.36
N LYS A 1244 2.66 -22.30 -2.17
CA LYS A 1244 1.22 -22.49 -1.91
C LYS A 1244 0.79 -23.94 -2.08
N GLU A 1245 1.28 -24.64 -3.09
CA GLU A 1245 1.03 -26.07 -3.30
C GLU A 1245 1.54 -26.91 -2.13
N LEU A 1246 2.72 -26.57 -1.59
CA LEU A 1246 3.22 -27.21 -0.37
C LEU A 1246 2.30 -26.94 0.82
N VAL A 1247 1.75 -25.74 0.98
CA VAL A 1247 0.80 -25.43 2.06
C VAL A 1247 -0.54 -26.15 1.85
N ALA A 1248 -1.12 -26.06 0.65
CA ALA A 1248 -2.38 -26.71 0.29
C ALA A 1248 -2.30 -28.24 0.41
N GLY A 1249 -1.16 -28.82 0.04
CA GLY A 1249 -0.86 -30.23 0.20
C GLY A 1249 -0.46 -30.64 1.63
N LYS A 1250 -0.50 -29.73 2.62
CA LYS A 1250 -0.06 -29.96 4.01
C LYS A 1250 1.39 -30.47 4.13
N ARG A 1251 2.22 -30.12 3.15
CA ARG A 1251 3.66 -30.42 3.07
C ARG A 1251 4.53 -29.29 3.57
N TYR A 1252 4.00 -28.10 3.79
CA TYR A 1252 4.69 -27.01 4.51
C TYR A 1252 3.83 -26.51 5.67
N VAL A 1253 4.25 -26.83 6.90
CA VAL A 1253 3.47 -26.55 8.12
C VAL A 1253 4.32 -25.81 9.15
N ARG A 1254 3.70 -24.90 9.91
CA ARG A 1254 4.37 -24.01 10.85
C ARG A 1254 3.69 -24.06 12.23
N ASP A 1255 4.49 -24.17 13.28
CA ASP A 1255 4.09 -24.05 14.69
C ASP A 1255 4.87 -22.88 15.30
N VAL A 1256 4.33 -21.67 15.13
CA VAL A 1256 5.03 -20.41 15.44
C VAL A 1256 4.23 -19.60 16.45
N TYR A 1257 4.95 -18.99 17.39
CA TYR A 1257 4.39 -18.27 18.54
C TYR A 1257 4.88 -16.82 18.58
#